data_AF-A0A081P1T1-F1
#
_entry.id   AF-A0A081P1T1-F1
#
_cell.length_a   1.000
_cell.length_b   1.000
_cell.length_c   1.000
_cell.angle_alpha   90.00
_cell.angle_beta   90.00
_cell.angle_gamma   90.00
#
_symmetry.space_group_name_H-M   'P 1'
#
loop_
_entity.id
_entity.type
_entity.pdbx_description
1 polymer ?
#
loop_
_entity_poly.entity_id
_entity_poly.type
_entity_poly.pdbx_seq_one_letter_code
_entity_poly.pdbx_strand_id
1 'polypeptide(L)'
;MSISTYKQSGRYRNAALAVLVLLLLAACFKVYAWWQKAELYRQATAQLAAGNAVEAEELFLKAQKIGFIDYKEAETEQALSALQPVTQAKRLFSSLTDQIASAVAVNDAGSLVKAYDAYQSAKSQVAKLDEGSQKRFAETAASYNIDARFADAFGSVKTALIQSVEGAVAKKKFDADTAVGFLLQIPAVYYKDEAAKRKALNPLLQKYDQGRLDALVKSKSLDELLKEGEGLQKFYKDRGWEAPWVTAKLEKAAQDTLARLEKSDLGGFLAAAKTVQSYKELFGSGSKLNGYIQTVVNGRMARAEQLIAAKKYAEAEELYKTLGAYRDTSQELQALGQRRLESDPAVLLQKAGIEGALTAATSLKGSNGAQTTAAAVTDKKKLVLARLFTDQRIEIAEGAVPGDLAAVKSIRQADELSPEGLPVLLLEASSKKRKARYVAFEAHGSELKPILDLEADKLESVRPGVVSADNPVPERTEKNGADKNSTDKNGTDKNGTEASGSQAGTKAVYEYRGGRYVFAKSDKDFTDNAGRNENGDVKQDADKKDPKDGTAKDTKEGAKEVKSIMANELPKYKNSKVVFQCDIQSVADNRAIVKVDDLYIVLTGKFKFGTGPAVVTGMHTSTEDLKQGNKTVKAYVVQVSSLVQDEET
;
A
#
# COMPACT_ATOMS: atom_id res chain seq x y z
N MET A 1 59.15 80.31 -76.76
CA MET A 1 60.54 79.84 -76.59
C MET A 1 60.56 78.31 -76.67
N SER A 2 61.13 77.79 -77.75
CA SER A 2 61.29 76.36 -78.03
C SER A 2 62.19 75.71 -76.98
N ILE A 3 61.65 74.76 -76.22
CA ILE A 3 62.49 73.83 -75.44
C ILE A 3 63.36 73.10 -76.48
N SER A 4 64.64 73.43 -76.50
CA SER A 4 65.64 72.83 -77.39
C SER A 4 65.48 71.31 -77.41
N THR A 5 65.39 70.75 -78.62
CA THR A 5 65.30 69.33 -78.97
C THR A 5 66.32 68.47 -78.21
N TYR A 6 67.45 69.07 -77.79
CA TYR A 6 68.51 68.46 -76.99
C TYR A 6 68.10 68.11 -75.55
N LYS A 7 67.34 68.99 -74.85
CA LYS A 7 66.86 68.71 -73.48
C LYS A 7 65.77 67.64 -73.45
N GLN A 8 64.96 67.54 -74.51
CA GLN A 8 64.01 66.45 -74.70
C GLN A 8 64.75 65.12 -74.91
N SER A 9 65.77 65.07 -75.78
CA SER A 9 66.60 63.87 -76.02
C SER A 9 67.27 63.32 -74.75
N GLY A 10 67.78 64.19 -73.86
CA GLY A 10 68.38 63.75 -72.59
C GLY A 10 67.38 63.11 -71.61
N ARG A 11 66.13 63.61 -71.57
CA ARG A 11 65.05 63.03 -70.76
C ARG A 11 64.61 61.67 -71.30
N TYR A 12 64.49 61.52 -72.63
CA TYR A 12 64.19 60.23 -73.26
C TYR A 12 65.31 59.20 -73.02
N ARG A 13 66.59 59.60 -73.09
CA ARG A 13 67.72 58.72 -72.78
C ARG A 13 67.71 58.24 -71.33
N ASN A 14 67.50 59.15 -70.37
CA ASN A 14 67.45 58.79 -68.95
C ASN A 14 66.21 57.95 -68.61
N ALA A 15 65.06 58.22 -69.24
CA ALA A 15 63.87 57.39 -69.13
C ALA A 15 64.10 55.99 -69.72
N ALA A 16 64.76 55.88 -70.89
CA ALA A 16 65.11 54.61 -71.51
C ALA A 16 66.11 53.80 -70.64
N LEU A 17 67.10 54.47 -70.03
CA LEU A 17 68.01 53.84 -69.07
C LEU A 17 67.28 53.35 -67.81
N ALA A 18 66.36 54.14 -67.27
CA ALA A 18 65.54 53.73 -66.12
C ALA A 18 64.65 52.52 -66.47
N VAL A 19 64.02 52.53 -67.64
CA VAL A 19 63.26 51.37 -68.15
C VAL A 19 64.16 50.15 -68.34
N LEU A 20 65.37 50.32 -68.88
CA LEU A 20 66.32 49.23 -69.05
C LEU A 20 66.77 48.63 -67.70
N VAL A 21 67.04 49.47 -66.70
CA VAL A 21 67.36 49.00 -65.34
C VAL A 21 66.17 48.26 -64.73
N LEU A 22 64.94 48.77 -64.88
CA LEU A 22 63.73 48.08 -64.42
C LEU A 22 63.52 46.74 -65.11
N LEU A 23 63.76 46.66 -66.42
CA LEU A 23 63.69 45.40 -67.18
C LEU A 23 64.76 44.40 -66.71
N LEU A 24 65.97 44.87 -66.39
CA LEU A 24 67.06 44.04 -65.88
C LEU A 24 66.73 43.52 -64.47
N LEU A 25 66.19 44.37 -63.59
CA LEU A 25 65.71 43.95 -62.27
C LEU A 25 64.56 42.93 -62.39
N ALA A 26 63.60 43.16 -63.29
CA ALA A 26 62.52 42.22 -63.56
C ALA A 26 63.05 40.88 -64.11
N ALA A 27 64.06 40.90 -64.98
CA ALA A 27 64.72 39.70 -65.49
C ALA A 27 65.45 38.93 -64.38
N CYS A 28 66.24 39.62 -63.55
CA CYS A 28 66.90 39.02 -62.38
C CYS A 28 65.90 38.41 -61.39
N PHE A 29 64.80 39.13 -61.09
CA PHE A 29 63.73 38.63 -60.24
C PHE A 29 63.07 37.38 -60.84
N LYS A 30 62.80 37.38 -62.15
CA LYS A 30 62.22 36.23 -62.85
C LYS A 30 63.13 35.01 -62.81
N VAL A 31 64.44 35.19 -63.01
CA VAL A 31 65.44 34.11 -62.91
C VAL A 31 65.51 33.56 -61.48
N TYR A 32 65.49 34.44 -60.47
CA TYR A 32 65.46 34.03 -59.07
C TYR A 32 64.18 33.23 -58.73
N ALA A 33 63.01 33.73 -59.14
CA ALA A 33 61.74 33.05 -58.91
C ALA A 33 61.65 31.69 -59.63
N TRP A 34 62.21 31.60 -60.84
CA TRP A 34 62.32 30.33 -61.56
C TRP A 34 63.22 29.34 -60.81
N TRP A 35 64.40 29.77 -60.36
CA TRP A 35 65.30 28.94 -59.57
C TRP A 35 64.66 28.47 -58.27
N GLN A 36 63.98 29.37 -57.55
CA GLN A 36 63.27 29.06 -56.32
C GLN A 36 62.14 28.04 -56.57
N LYS A 37 61.34 28.21 -57.63
CA LYS A 37 60.28 27.26 -57.99
C LYS A 37 60.84 25.89 -58.36
N ALA A 38 61.91 25.86 -59.16
CA ALA A 38 62.57 24.62 -59.57
C ALA A 38 63.16 23.86 -58.37
N GLU A 39 63.77 24.58 -57.42
CA GLU A 39 64.32 23.99 -56.20
C GLU A 39 63.22 23.46 -55.28
N LEU A 40 62.13 24.22 -55.09
CA LEU A 40 60.97 23.75 -54.32
C LEU A 40 60.36 22.48 -54.92
N TYR A 41 60.20 22.43 -56.25
CA TYR A 41 59.71 21.23 -56.94
C TYR A 41 60.68 20.03 -56.78
N ARG A 42 61.98 20.26 -56.91
CA ARG A 42 63.01 19.23 -56.73
C ARG A 42 63.01 18.67 -55.30
N GLN A 43 62.89 19.54 -54.30
CA GLN A 43 62.77 19.11 -52.92
C GLN A 43 61.44 18.38 -52.67
N ALA A 44 60.32 18.86 -53.23
CA ALA A 44 59.00 18.24 -53.08
C ALA A 44 58.99 16.81 -53.64
N THR A 45 59.55 16.62 -54.84
CA THR A 45 59.67 15.31 -55.48
C THR A 45 60.61 14.37 -54.72
N ALA A 46 61.72 14.87 -54.19
CA ALA A 46 62.62 14.09 -53.33
C ALA A 46 61.93 13.64 -52.03
N GLN A 47 61.17 14.54 -51.38
CA GLN A 47 60.40 14.19 -50.17
C GLN A 47 59.28 13.19 -50.48
N LEU A 48 58.59 13.35 -51.60
CA LEU A 48 57.57 12.41 -52.04
C LEU A 48 58.16 11.02 -52.30
N ALA A 49 59.33 10.94 -52.94
CA ALA A 49 60.05 9.70 -53.18
C ALA A 49 60.58 9.05 -51.88
N ALA A 50 60.95 9.86 -50.89
CA ALA A 50 61.31 9.41 -49.55
C ALA A 50 60.11 8.95 -48.70
N GLY A 51 58.88 9.12 -49.20
CA GLY A 51 57.64 8.79 -48.49
C GLY A 51 57.15 9.87 -47.53
N ASN A 52 57.83 11.02 -47.46
CA ASN A 52 57.50 12.16 -46.59
C ASN A 52 56.43 13.03 -47.26
N ALA A 53 55.19 12.52 -47.29
CA ALA A 53 54.10 13.14 -48.02
C ALA A 53 53.67 14.52 -47.47
N VAL A 54 53.85 14.74 -46.16
CA VAL A 54 53.50 15.98 -45.47
C VAL A 54 54.39 17.13 -45.91
N GLU A 55 55.70 16.91 -45.92
CA GLU A 55 56.73 17.85 -46.37
C GLU A 55 56.65 18.07 -47.88
N ALA A 56 56.40 17.01 -48.65
CA ALA A 56 56.22 17.10 -50.10
C ALA A 56 55.05 18.01 -50.48
N GLU A 57 53.90 17.87 -49.82
CA GLU A 57 52.72 18.71 -50.07
C GLU A 57 53.00 20.20 -49.81
N GLU A 58 53.71 20.54 -48.73
CA GLU A 58 54.07 21.96 -48.45
C GLU A 58 54.98 22.55 -49.52
N LEU A 59 55.95 21.77 -49.98
CA LEU A 59 56.89 22.21 -50.99
C LEU A 59 56.20 22.37 -52.35
N PHE A 60 55.29 21.46 -52.72
CA PHE A 60 54.46 21.61 -53.92
C PHE A 60 53.51 22.83 -53.82
N LEU A 61 52.87 23.07 -52.66
CA LEU A 61 52.03 24.26 -52.46
C LEU A 61 52.85 25.56 -52.52
N LYS A 62 54.08 25.58 -51.98
CA LYS A 62 55.00 26.73 -52.09
C LYS A 62 55.43 26.95 -53.54
N ALA A 63 55.70 25.88 -54.30
CA ALA A 63 56.01 25.98 -55.72
C ALA A 63 54.81 26.52 -56.53
N GLN A 64 53.60 26.01 -56.26
CA GLN A 64 52.36 26.45 -56.93
C GLN A 64 52.04 27.93 -56.66
N LYS A 65 52.35 28.45 -55.46
CA LYS A 65 52.18 29.88 -55.14
C LYS A 65 53.02 30.81 -56.02
N ILE A 66 54.10 30.32 -56.64
CA ILE A 66 54.90 31.07 -57.62
C ILE A 66 54.22 30.93 -58.99
N GLY A 67 53.04 31.55 -59.15
CA GLY A 67 52.17 31.35 -60.32
C GLY A 67 52.56 32.11 -61.59
N PHE A 68 53.55 33.01 -61.54
CA PHE A 68 54.00 33.80 -62.69
C PHE A 68 55.15 33.15 -63.49
N ILE A 69 55.55 31.94 -63.09
CA ILE A 69 56.53 31.11 -63.78
C ILE A 69 55.83 29.80 -64.17
N ASP A 70 55.83 29.48 -65.45
CA ASP A 70 55.39 28.18 -65.97
C ASP A 70 56.54 27.17 -65.85
N TYR A 71 56.51 26.35 -64.81
CA TYR A 71 57.48 25.29 -64.58
C TYR A 71 56.81 24.10 -63.91
N LYS A 72 56.63 23.03 -64.69
CA LYS A 72 56.11 21.74 -64.19
C LYS A 72 54.74 21.88 -63.50
N GLU A 73 53.88 22.79 -64.00
CA GLU A 73 52.56 23.05 -63.38
C GLU A 73 51.68 21.80 -63.39
N ALA A 74 51.59 21.10 -64.53
CA ALA A 74 50.74 19.91 -64.65
C ALA A 74 51.19 18.78 -63.71
N GLU A 75 52.49 18.53 -63.57
CA GLU A 75 53.01 17.53 -62.63
C GLU A 75 52.82 17.98 -61.17
N THR A 76 52.95 19.28 -60.89
CA THR A 76 52.69 19.87 -59.57
C THR A 76 51.22 19.72 -59.19
N GLU A 77 50.29 20.02 -60.10
CA GLU A 77 48.85 19.84 -59.89
C GLU A 77 48.47 18.37 -59.72
N GLN A 78 49.03 17.47 -60.53
CA GLN A 78 48.82 16.03 -60.39
C GLN A 78 49.33 15.51 -59.03
N ALA A 79 50.52 15.94 -58.62
CA ALA A 79 51.09 15.59 -57.31
C ALA A 79 50.24 16.14 -56.16
N LEU A 80 49.78 17.38 -56.24
CA LEU A 80 48.89 17.99 -55.24
C LEU A 80 47.52 17.29 -55.19
N SER A 81 46.99 16.87 -56.34
CA SER A 81 45.74 16.07 -56.41
C SER A 81 45.92 14.71 -55.72
N ALA A 82 47.04 14.03 -55.95
CA ALA A 82 47.37 12.79 -55.25
C ALA A 82 47.61 12.98 -53.74
N LEU A 83 48.03 14.17 -53.32
CA LEU A 83 48.26 14.56 -51.92
C LEU A 83 47.02 15.18 -51.25
N GLN A 84 45.86 15.25 -51.93
CA GLN A 84 44.62 15.79 -51.38
C GLN A 84 44.24 15.21 -50.00
N PRO A 85 44.42 13.91 -49.70
CA PRO A 85 44.13 13.37 -48.37
C PRO A 85 44.99 14.02 -47.25
N VAL A 86 46.24 14.38 -47.55
CA VAL A 86 47.13 15.09 -46.62
C VAL A 86 46.62 16.51 -46.38
N THR A 87 46.20 17.21 -47.44
CA THR A 87 45.60 18.54 -47.33
C THR A 87 44.33 18.54 -46.48
N GLN A 88 43.47 17.52 -46.66
CA GLN A 88 42.27 17.35 -45.85
C GLN A 88 42.61 17.08 -44.38
N ALA A 89 43.59 16.20 -44.11
CA ALA A 89 44.05 15.92 -42.76
C ALA A 89 44.62 17.17 -42.06
N LYS A 90 45.44 17.98 -42.76
CA LYS A 90 45.96 19.26 -42.21
C LYS A 90 44.84 20.23 -41.86
N ARG A 91 43.82 20.37 -42.72
CA ARG A 91 42.66 21.23 -42.44
C ARG A 91 41.89 20.75 -41.21
N LEU A 92 41.65 19.44 -41.12
CA LEU A 92 41.01 18.84 -39.94
C LEU A 92 41.83 19.15 -38.68
N PHE A 93 43.13 18.85 -38.65
CA PHE A 93 43.96 19.01 -37.46
C PHE A 93 44.18 20.47 -37.07
N SER A 94 44.26 21.39 -38.03
CA SER A 94 44.24 22.82 -37.75
C SER A 94 42.94 23.22 -37.06
N SER A 95 41.78 22.82 -37.62
CA SER A 95 40.48 23.09 -37.02
C SER A 95 40.33 22.47 -35.63
N LEU A 96 40.83 21.25 -35.43
CA LEU A 96 40.79 20.60 -34.12
C LEU A 96 41.69 21.32 -33.12
N THR A 97 42.85 21.82 -33.54
CA THR A 97 43.75 22.59 -32.67
C THR A 97 43.05 23.86 -32.17
N ASP A 98 42.36 24.59 -33.04
CA ASP A 98 41.60 25.79 -32.67
C ASP A 98 40.42 25.47 -31.74
N GLN A 99 39.71 24.37 -32.02
CA GLN A 99 38.60 23.91 -31.18
C GLN A 99 39.07 23.47 -29.79
N ILE A 100 40.19 22.74 -29.70
CA ILE A 100 40.80 22.33 -28.42
C ILE A 100 41.19 23.58 -27.62
N ALA A 101 41.89 24.54 -28.23
CA ALA A 101 42.31 25.76 -27.55
C ALA A 101 41.11 26.56 -27.01
N SER A 102 40.06 26.69 -27.84
CA SER A 102 38.81 27.39 -27.46
C SER A 102 38.08 26.68 -26.32
N ALA A 103 37.99 25.34 -26.37
CA ALA A 103 37.33 24.55 -25.34
C ALA A 103 38.07 24.60 -23.99
N VAL A 104 39.40 24.54 -24.01
CA VAL A 104 40.23 24.65 -22.80
C VAL A 104 40.10 26.03 -22.15
N ALA A 105 40.04 27.10 -22.94
CA ALA A 105 39.96 28.47 -22.42
C ALA A 105 38.73 28.73 -21.52
N VAL A 106 37.63 28.01 -21.75
CA VAL A 106 36.37 28.15 -20.99
C VAL A 106 35.97 26.87 -20.23
N ASN A 107 36.86 25.87 -20.15
CA ASN A 107 36.60 24.56 -19.55
C ASN A 107 35.36 23.82 -20.12
N ASP A 108 35.08 23.99 -21.42
CA ASP A 108 33.96 23.33 -22.10
C ASP A 108 34.36 21.92 -22.57
N ALA A 109 34.18 20.93 -21.68
CA ALA A 109 34.47 19.55 -22.02
C ALA A 109 33.54 19.01 -23.12
N GLY A 110 32.31 19.54 -23.26
CA GLY A 110 31.39 19.11 -24.30
C GLY A 110 31.92 19.40 -25.71
N SER A 111 32.46 20.61 -25.91
CA SER A 111 33.14 20.97 -27.15
C SER A 111 34.43 20.16 -27.37
N LEU A 112 35.18 19.88 -26.30
CA LEU A 112 36.39 19.05 -26.38
C LEU A 112 36.08 17.59 -26.77
N VAL A 113 35.01 17.02 -26.23
CA VAL A 113 34.51 15.68 -26.59
C VAL A 113 34.09 15.63 -28.05
N LYS A 114 33.36 16.63 -28.54
CA LYS A 114 32.98 16.70 -29.97
C LYS A 114 34.22 16.74 -30.89
N ALA A 115 35.24 17.52 -30.53
CA ALA A 115 36.50 17.58 -31.27
C ALA A 115 37.22 16.21 -31.26
N TYR A 116 37.22 15.53 -30.10
CA TYR A 116 37.77 14.18 -29.97
C TYR A 116 37.01 13.15 -30.81
N ASP A 117 35.68 13.18 -30.80
CA ASP A 117 34.86 12.27 -31.61
C ASP A 117 35.08 12.49 -33.10
N ALA A 118 35.25 13.75 -33.54
CA ALA A 118 35.61 14.08 -34.92
C ALA A 118 36.98 13.49 -35.30
N TYR A 119 37.97 13.58 -34.41
CA TYR A 119 39.28 12.95 -34.60
C TYR A 119 39.18 11.43 -34.70
N GLN A 120 38.45 10.78 -33.78
CA GLN A 120 38.28 9.32 -33.80
C GLN A 120 37.52 8.84 -35.03
N SER A 121 36.50 9.58 -35.47
CA SER A 121 35.77 9.29 -36.70
C SER A 121 36.68 9.36 -37.92
N ALA A 122 37.50 10.42 -38.04
CA ALA A 122 38.48 10.54 -39.11
C ALA A 122 39.51 9.41 -39.09
N LYS A 123 40.03 9.07 -37.91
CA LYS A 123 40.96 7.94 -37.72
C LYS A 123 40.32 6.61 -38.14
N SER A 124 39.05 6.38 -37.83
CA SER A 124 38.30 5.19 -38.23
C SER A 124 38.04 5.12 -39.73
N GLN A 125 37.75 6.25 -40.37
CA GLN A 125 37.56 6.31 -41.83
C GLN A 125 38.85 5.99 -42.57
N VAL A 126 39.98 6.56 -42.12
CA VAL A 126 41.29 6.30 -42.75
C VAL A 126 41.77 4.86 -42.51
N ALA A 127 41.41 4.23 -41.39
CA ALA A 127 41.74 2.82 -41.13
C ALA A 127 41.12 1.84 -42.16
N LYS A 128 40.13 2.27 -42.95
CA LYS A 128 39.52 1.48 -44.03
C LYS A 128 40.22 1.65 -45.38
N LEU A 129 41.19 2.56 -45.47
CA LEU A 129 41.97 2.85 -46.66
C LEU A 129 43.27 2.03 -46.65
N ASP A 130 44.06 2.19 -47.71
CA ASP A 130 45.36 1.53 -47.87
C ASP A 130 46.38 1.98 -46.81
N GLU A 131 47.41 1.16 -46.58
CA GLU A 131 48.46 1.39 -45.59
C GLU A 131 49.20 2.73 -45.81
N GLY A 132 49.35 3.16 -47.07
CA GLY A 132 49.93 4.46 -47.42
C GLY A 132 49.10 5.63 -46.90
N SER A 133 47.77 5.57 -47.06
CA SER A 133 46.85 6.58 -46.51
C SER A 133 46.87 6.61 -44.97
N GLN A 134 46.94 5.43 -44.33
CA GLN A 134 47.02 5.32 -42.87
C GLN A 134 48.30 5.95 -42.33
N LYS A 135 49.45 5.65 -42.94
CA LYS A 135 50.75 6.20 -42.57
C LYS A 135 50.77 7.73 -42.70
N ARG A 136 50.27 8.26 -43.83
CA ARG A 136 50.21 9.72 -44.08
C ARG A 136 49.34 10.44 -43.06
N PHE A 137 48.18 9.88 -42.69
CA PHE A 137 47.34 10.46 -41.65
C PHE A 137 48.02 10.46 -40.28
N ALA A 138 48.69 9.37 -39.92
CA ALA A 138 49.45 9.27 -38.66
C ALA A 138 50.61 10.26 -38.60
N GLU A 139 51.39 10.41 -39.67
CA GLU A 139 52.46 11.41 -39.79
C GLU A 139 51.91 12.84 -39.68
N THR A 140 50.77 13.12 -40.33
CA THR A 140 50.12 14.43 -40.26
C THR A 140 49.55 14.70 -38.87
N ALA A 141 49.02 13.68 -38.17
CA ALA A 141 48.54 13.83 -36.80
C ALA A 141 49.70 14.09 -35.82
N ALA A 142 50.84 13.42 -36.04
CA ALA A 142 52.06 13.58 -35.27
C ALA A 142 52.66 14.99 -35.43
N SER A 143 52.70 15.54 -36.65
CA SER A 143 53.23 16.90 -36.86
C SER A 143 52.41 17.98 -36.15
N TYR A 144 51.11 17.78 -35.98
CA TYR A 144 50.23 18.66 -35.20
C TYR A 144 50.21 18.31 -33.69
N ASN A 145 50.84 17.21 -33.27
CA ASN A 145 50.81 16.68 -31.90
C ASN A 145 49.38 16.46 -31.37
N ILE A 146 48.45 16.00 -32.21
CA ILE A 146 47.01 15.95 -31.87
C ILE A 146 46.74 15.08 -30.64
N ASP A 147 47.36 13.89 -30.56
CA ASP A 147 47.15 12.99 -29.41
C ASP A 147 47.63 13.63 -28.09
N ALA A 148 48.80 14.28 -28.09
CA ALA A 148 49.33 14.98 -26.93
C ALA A 148 48.46 16.18 -26.54
N ARG A 149 47.99 16.97 -27.52
CA ARG A 149 47.09 18.11 -27.29
C ARG A 149 45.79 17.68 -26.63
N PHE A 150 45.19 16.58 -27.07
CA PHE A 150 44.00 16.04 -26.40
C PHE A 150 44.33 15.54 -24.99
N ALA A 151 45.45 14.84 -24.79
CA ALA A 151 45.86 14.37 -23.47
C ALA A 151 46.03 15.54 -22.47
N ASP A 152 46.71 16.61 -22.88
CA ASP A 152 46.91 17.81 -22.07
C ASP A 152 45.58 18.55 -21.83
N ALA A 153 44.76 18.71 -22.87
CA ALA A 153 43.47 19.39 -22.77
C ALA A 153 42.51 18.67 -21.82
N PHE A 154 42.33 17.36 -21.99
CA PHE A 154 41.48 16.58 -21.09
C PHE A 154 42.08 16.51 -19.68
N GLY A 155 43.40 16.46 -19.53
CA GLY A 155 44.06 16.52 -18.22
C GLY A 155 43.78 17.82 -17.48
N SER A 156 43.90 18.95 -18.17
CA SER A 156 43.66 20.29 -17.62
C SER A 156 42.18 20.51 -17.30
N VAL A 157 41.28 20.25 -18.25
CA VAL A 157 39.82 20.40 -18.05
C VAL A 157 39.32 19.48 -16.94
N LYS A 158 39.76 18.21 -16.89
CA LYS A 158 39.44 17.29 -15.78
C LYS A 158 39.82 17.89 -14.43
N THR A 159 41.01 18.45 -14.31
CA THR A 159 41.51 19.04 -13.05
C THR A 159 40.65 20.25 -12.64
N ALA A 160 40.36 21.15 -13.57
CA ALA A 160 39.53 22.33 -13.31
C ALA A 160 38.10 21.96 -12.89
N LEU A 161 37.49 20.98 -13.57
CA LEU A 161 36.14 20.52 -13.26
C LEU A 161 36.06 19.82 -11.90
N ILE A 162 37.05 18.98 -11.54
CA ILE A 162 37.13 18.38 -10.21
C ILE A 162 37.20 19.47 -9.14
N GLN A 163 38.09 20.45 -9.30
CA GLN A 163 38.22 21.57 -8.37
C GLN A 163 36.93 22.38 -8.25
N SER A 164 36.18 22.56 -9.34
CA SER A 164 34.88 23.22 -9.32
C SER A 164 33.87 22.47 -8.46
N VAL A 165 33.77 21.14 -8.60
CA VAL A 165 32.87 20.30 -7.80
C VAL A 165 33.31 20.27 -6.33
N GLU A 166 34.60 20.14 -6.05
CA GLU A 166 35.14 20.18 -4.69
C GLU A 166 34.89 21.53 -4.01
N GLY A 167 35.07 22.62 -4.75
CA GLY A 167 34.79 23.98 -4.27
C GLY A 167 33.31 24.21 -3.97
N ALA A 168 32.43 23.67 -4.80
CA ALA A 168 30.98 23.66 -4.59
C ALA A 168 30.60 22.93 -3.29
N VAL A 169 31.17 21.74 -3.07
CA VAL A 169 31.00 20.98 -1.81
C VAL A 169 31.50 21.78 -0.61
N ALA A 170 32.71 22.34 -0.67
CA ALA A 170 33.31 23.09 0.44
C ALA A 170 32.49 24.32 0.81
N LYS A 171 31.93 25.03 -0.19
CA LYS A 171 31.08 26.21 -0.01
C LYS A 171 29.62 25.87 0.31
N LYS A 172 29.22 24.59 0.27
CA LYS A 172 27.83 24.12 0.35
C LYS A 172 26.91 24.81 -0.67
N LYS A 173 27.47 25.13 -1.84
CA LYS A 173 26.74 25.66 -3.01
C LYS A 173 26.75 24.56 -4.05
N PHE A 174 25.59 23.98 -4.32
CA PHE A 174 25.46 22.82 -5.21
C PHE A 174 24.98 23.26 -6.60
N ASP A 175 25.75 24.15 -7.23
CA ASP A 175 25.50 24.77 -8.54
C ASP A 175 26.45 24.27 -9.64
N ALA A 176 27.19 23.18 -9.38
CA ALA A 176 28.22 22.63 -10.25
C ALA A 176 27.69 21.54 -11.23
N ASP A 177 26.40 21.53 -11.54
CA ASP A 177 25.75 20.47 -12.33
C ASP A 177 26.33 20.38 -13.76
N THR A 178 26.69 21.52 -14.36
CA THR A 178 27.40 21.55 -15.65
C THR A 178 28.77 20.89 -15.55
N ALA A 179 29.52 21.15 -14.46
CA ALA A 179 30.84 20.57 -14.27
C ALA A 179 30.77 19.05 -14.04
N VAL A 180 29.79 18.60 -13.25
CA VAL A 180 29.49 17.18 -13.09
C VAL A 180 29.15 16.54 -14.43
N GLY A 181 28.27 17.16 -15.21
CA GLY A 181 27.85 16.66 -16.52
C GLY A 181 29.03 16.50 -17.48
N PHE A 182 29.96 17.45 -17.47
CA PHE A 182 31.17 17.41 -18.27
C PHE A 182 32.18 16.36 -17.82
N LEU A 183 32.38 16.16 -16.51
CA LEU A 183 33.24 15.07 -16.01
C LEU A 183 32.77 13.70 -16.48
N LEU A 184 31.45 13.48 -16.53
CA LEU A 184 30.86 12.23 -17.01
C LEU A 184 31.09 12.01 -18.51
N GLN A 185 31.28 13.06 -19.30
CA GLN A 185 31.48 12.96 -20.75
C GLN A 185 32.94 12.73 -21.16
N ILE A 186 33.92 13.02 -20.29
CA ILE A 186 35.34 12.82 -20.62
C ILE A 186 35.59 11.33 -20.96
N PRO A 187 36.23 11.01 -22.11
CA PRO A 187 36.46 9.63 -22.51
C PRO A 187 37.29 8.84 -21.49
N ALA A 188 36.94 7.57 -21.26
CA ALA A 188 37.56 6.73 -20.24
C ALA A 188 39.07 6.49 -20.45
N VAL A 189 39.57 6.60 -21.68
CA VAL A 189 41.00 6.52 -21.99
C VAL A 189 41.83 7.56 -21.19
N TYR A 190 41.24 8.73 -20.89
CA TYR A 190 41.89 9.78 -20.07
C TYR A 190 41.77 9.54 -18.56
N TYR A 191 41.17 8.41 -18.18
CA TYR A 191 41.14 7.83 -16.84
C TYR A 191 41.82 6.47 -16.80
N LYS A 192 42.49 6.03 -17.88
CA LYS A 192 42.96 4.66 -18.16
C LYS A 192 41.87 3.74 -18.73
N ASP A 193 40.77 3.57 -18.00
CA ASP A 193 39.64 2.72 -18.39
C ASP A 193 38.35 3.13 -17.65
N GLU A 194 37.21 2.52 -18.01
CA GLU A 194 35.90 2.83 -17.42
C GLU A 194 35.85 2.54 -15.91
N ALA A 195 36.56 1.52 -15.44
CA ALA A 195 36.59 1.16 -14.03
C ALA A 195 37.36 2.21 -13.21
N ALA A 196 38.50 2.67 -13.74
CA ALA A 196 39.30 3.74 -13.15
C ALA A 196 38.56 5.09 -13.18
N LYS A 197 37.81 5.40 -14.25
CA LYS A 197 36.92 6.57 -14.32
C LYS A 197 35.88 6.53 -13.21
N ARG A 198 35.18 5.40 -13.04
CA ARG A 198 34.19 5.22 -11.96
C ARG A 198 34.82 5.33 -10.57
N LYS A 199 35.99 4.72 -10.37
CA LYS A 199 36.73 4.79 -9.10
C LYS A 199 37.14 6.21 -8.74
N ALA A 200 37.51 7.03 -9.73
CA ALA A 200 37.88 8.42 -9.52
C ALA A 200 36.67 9.33 -9.27
N LEU A 201 35.59 9.17 -10.06
CA LEU A 201 34.45 10.08 -10.02
C LEU A 201 33.43 9.75 -8.92
N ASN A 202 33.14 8.46 -8.66
CA ASN A 202 32.06 8.10 -7.73
C ASN A 202 32.21 8.73 -6.33
N PRO A 203 33.39 8.76 -5.67
CA PRO A 203 33.51 9.39 -4.36
C PRO A 203 33.24 10.90 -4.39
N LEU A 204 33.69 11.58 -5.44
CA LEU A 204 33.49 13.02 -5.63
C LEU A 204 32.00 13.34 -5.82
N LEU A 205 31.36 12.62 -6.75
CA LEU A 205 29.95 12.79 -7.09
C LEU A 205 29.04 12.42 -5.91
N GLN A 206 29.34 11.31 -5.24
CA GLN A 206 28.64 10.91 -4.02
C GLN A 206 28.69 11.99 -2.95
N LYS A 207 29.87 12.58 -2.70
CA LYS A 207 30.02 13.64 -1.70
C LYS A 207 29.23 14.89 -2.09
N TYR A 208 29.23 15.24 -3.37
CA TYR A 208 28.46 16.37 -3.91
C TYR A 208 26.96 16.16 -3.76
N ASP A 209 26.42 15.05 -4.26
CA ASP A 209 24.99 14.76 -4.21
C ASP A 209 24.48 14.57 -2.79
N GLN A 210 25.23 13.86 -1.94
CA GLN A 210 24.83 13.68 -0.54
C GLN A 210 24.78 15.01 0.19
N GLY A 211 25.76 15.90 -0.05
CA GLY A 211 25.74 17.25 0.50
C GLY A 211 24.53 18.07 0.02
N ARG A 212 24.20 17.98 -1.28
CA ARG A 212 23.03 18.64 -1.89
C ARG A 212 21.74 18.17 -1.25
N LEU A 213 21.55 16.84 -1.15
CA LEU A 213 20.38 16.25 -0.52
C LEU A 213 20.29 16.58 0.98
N ASP A 214 21.42 16.58 1.70
CA ASP A 214 21.45 16.96 3.13
C ASP A 214 21.05 18.41 3.39
N ALA A 215 21.36 19.32 2.46
CA ALA A 215 20.90 20.71 2.53
C ALA A 215 19.38 20.83 2.33
N LEU A 216 18.81 20.00 1.45
CA LEU A 216 17.37 19.97 1.18
C LEU A 216 16.58 19.34 2.33
N VAL A 217 17.07 18.24 2.92
CA VAL A 217 16.41 17.58 4.07
C VAL A 217 16.11 18.55 5.22
N LYS A 218 16.93 19.58 5.42
CA LYS A 218 16.78 20.57 6.50
C LYS A 218 15.81 21.71 6.19
N SER A 219 15.55 21.97 4.90
CA SER A 219 14.91 23.22 4.45
C SER A 219 13.64 22.98 3.64
N LYS A 220 13.44 21.76 3.12
CA LYS A 220 12.38 21.42 2.17
C LYS A 220 11.51 20.26 2.66
N SER A 221 10.35 20.11 2.04
CA SER A 221 9.45 18.98 2.27
C SER A 221 10.02 17.66 1.73
N LEU A 222 9.50 16.53 2.22
CA LEU A 222 9.87 15.21 1.70
C LEU A 222 9.58 15.10 0.20
N ASP A 223 8.46 15.64 -0.28
CA ASP A 223 8.10 15.62 -1.70
C ASP A 223 9.13 16.36 -2.56
N GLU A 224 9.53 17.58 -2.19
CA GLU A 224 10.56 18.33 -2.91
C GLU A 224 11.92 17.60 -2.91
N LEU A 225 12.29 16.96 -1.80
CA LEU A 225 13.51 16.14 -1.72
C LEU A 225 13.47 14.96 -2.68
N LEU A 226 12.32 14.27 -2.78
CA LEU A 226 12.16 13.13 -3.68
C LEU A 226 12.15 13.58 -5.15
N LYS A 227 11.51 14.70 -5.50
CA LYS A 227 11.58 15.29 -6.84
C LYS A 227 13.01 15.58 -7.26
N GLU A 228 13.80 16.17 -6.36
CA GLU A 228 15.21 16.42 -6.64
C GLU A 228 15.97 15.11 -6.87
N GLY A 229 15.71 14.12 -6.03
CA GLY A 229 16.28 12.78 -6.14
C GLY A 229 15.99 12.10 -7.48
N GLU A 230 14.76 12.21 -7.97
CA GLU A 230 14.35 11.72 -9.29
C GLU A 230 15.07 12.48 -10.41
N GLY A 231 15.19 13.81 -10.29
CA GLY A 231 15.98 14.63 -11.19
C GLY A 231 17.44 14.19 -11.29
N LEU A 232 18.08 13.90 -10.15
CA LEU A 232 19.45 13.40 -10.09
C LEU A 232 19.58 12.01 -10.73
N GLN A 233 18.68 11.08 -10.41
CA GLN A 233 18.69 9.76 -11.04
C GLN A 233 18.58 9.87 -12.57
N LYS A 234 17.64 10.68 -13.06
CA LYS A 234 17.47 10.91 -14.49
C LYS A 234 18.72 11.54 -15.12
N PHE A 235 19.31 12.54 -14.47
CA PHE A 235 20.52 13.20 -14.92
C PHE A 235 21.68 12.21 -15.15
N TYR A 236 21.87 11.25 -14.23
CA TYR A 236 22.89 10.20 -14.37
C TYR A 236 22.52 9.15 -15.41
N LYS A 237 21.26 8.69 -15.41
CA LYS A 237 20.75 7.68 -16.35
C LYS A 237 20.88 8.13 -17.81
N ASP A 238 20.55 9.38 -18.10
CA ASP A 238 20.66 9.98 -19.44
C ASP A 238 22.12 10.05 -19.94
N ARG A 239 23.09 9.87 -19.04
CA ARG A 239 24.54 9.85 -19.33
C ARG A 239 25.17 8.46 -19.19
N GLY A 240 24.36 7.41 -19.07
CA GLY A 240 24.85 6.03 -18.91
C GLY A 240 25.62 5.79 -17.60
N TRP A 241 25.37 6.60 -16.58
CA TRP A 241 26.03 6.51 -15.28
C TRP A 241 25.07 5.98 -14.22
N GLU A 242 25.60 5.20 -13.29
CA GLU A 242 24.83 4.66 -12.16
C GLU A 242 25.24 5.40 -10.88
N ALA A 243 24.25 5.95 -10.17
CA ALA A 243 24.46 6.70 -8.94
C ALA A 243 23.69 6.05 -7.76
N PRO A 244 24.10 4.83 -7.32
CA PRO A 244 23.37 4.08 -6.29
C PRO A 244 23.31 4.81 -4.93
N TRP A 245 24.24 5.75 -4.69
CA TRP A 245 24.25 6.56 -3.48
C TRP A 245 23.05 7.53 -3.38
N VAL A 246 22.47 7.94 -4.51
CA VAL A 246 21.29 8.83 -4.54
C VAL A 246 20.09 8.10 -3.94
N THR A 247 19.74 6.92 -4.49
CA THR A 247 18.62 6.11 -4.00
C THR A 247 18.79 5.73 -2.54
N ALA A 248 19.98 5.27 -2.14
CA ALA A 248 20.24 4.88 -0.76
C ALA A 248 20.08 6.05 0.21
N LYS A 249 20.48 7.27 -0.19
CA LYS A 249 20.34 8.47 0.63
C LYS A 249 18.87 8.89 0.75
N LEU A 250 18.11 8.86 -0.34
CA LEU A 250 16.68 9.19 -0.36
C LEU A 250 15.87 8.18 0.45
N GLU A 251 16.16 6.88 0.32
CA GLU A 251 15.48 5.82 1.08
C GLU A 251 15.72 6.03 2.58
N LYS A 252 16.96 6.32 2.98
CA LYS A 252 17.28 6.65 4.37
C LYS A 252 16.55 7.91 4.85
N ALA A 253 16.54 8.99 4.06
CA ALA A 253 15.87 10.23 4.44
C ALA A 253 14.34 10.05 4.58
N ALA A 254 13.72 9.28 3.67
CA ALA A 254 12.31 8.90 3.76
C ALA A 254 12.04 8.05 5.00
N GLN A 255 12.89 7.04 5.27
CA GLN A 255 12.77 6.20 6.47
C GLN A 255 12.87 7.03 7.75
N ASP A 256 13.88 7.89 7.87
CA ASP A 256 14.10 8.73 9.05
C ASP A 256 12.92 9.71 9.25
N THR A 257 12.36 10.25 8.15
CA THR A 257 11.17 11.11 8.17
C THR A 257 9.94 10.36 8.66
N LEU A 258 9.66 9.19 8.09
CA LEU A 258 8.55 8.33 8.49
C LEU A 258 8.68 7.92 9.97
N ALA A 259 9.86 7.48 10.42
CA ALA A 259 10.07 7.05 11.80
C ALA A 259 9.90 8.19 12.82
N ARG A 260 10.24 9.42 12.45
CA ARG A 260 9.98 10.61 13.28
C ARG A 260 8.48 10.90 13.36
N LEU A 261 7.79 10.88 12.22
CA LEU A 261 6.35 11.19 12.14
C LEU A 261 5.51 10.11 12.84
N GLU A 262 5.86 8.83 12.71
CA GLU A 262 5.16 7.73 13.39
C GLU A 262 5.00 7.98 14.91
N LYS A 263 6.02 8.58 15.54
CA LYS A 263 6.06 8.82 16.99
C LYS A 263 5.31 10.07 17.44
N SER A 264 5.10 11.04 16.54
CA SER A 264 4.68 12.39 16.91
C SER A 264 3.43 12.88 16.19
N ASP A 265 3.20 12.43 14.95
CA ASP A 265 2.13 12.87 14.07
C ASP A 265 1.74 11.75 13.10
N LEU A 266 0.70 10.98 13.47
CA LEU A 266 0.19 9.90 12.62
C LEU A 266 -0.37 10.44 11.29
N GLY A 267 -1.03 11.60 11.30
CA GLY A 267 -1.57 12.20 10.07
C GLY A 267 -0.45 12.55 9.08
N GLY A 268 0.60 13.22 9.58
CA GLY A 268 1.81 13.51 8.82
C GLY A 268 2.52 12.26 8.33
N PHE A 269 2.60 11.20 9.14
CA PHE A 269 3.13 9.90 8.72
C PHE A 269 2.37 9.33 7.51
N LEU A 270 1.04 9.35 7.55
CA LEU A 270 0.20 8.82 6.47
C LEU A 270 0.31 9.65 5.18
N ALA A 271 0.40 10.97 5.30
CA ALA A 271 0.66 11.85 4.17
C ALA A 271 2.04 11.57 3.54
N ALA A 272 3.09 11.47 4.35
CA ALA A 272 4.44 11.13 3.90
C ALA A 272 4.49 9.72 3.28
N ALA A 273 3.76 8.76 3.83
CA ALA A 273 3.65 7.41 3.28
C ALA A 273 3.03 7.41 1.87
N LYS A 274 1.97 8.21 1.65
CA LYS A 274 1.40 8.41 0.30
C LYS A 274 2.40 9.05 -0.66
N THR A 275 3.15 10.06 -0.19
CA THR A 275 4.22 10.67 -1.00
C THR A 275 5.25 9.62 -1.41
N VAL A 276 5.75 8.80 -0.49
CA VAL A 276 6.71 7.73 -0.83
C VAL A 276 6.13 6.78 -1.89
N GLN A 277 4.84 6.43 -1.79
CA GLN A 277 4.17 5.55 -2.75
C GLN A 277 3.97 6.14 -4.15
N SER A 278 3.98 7.47 -4.29
CA SER A 278 3.90 8.10 -5.61
C SER A 278 5.23 8.01 -6.39
N TYR A 279 6.37 7.84 -5.72
CA TYR A 279 7.69 7.74 -6.36
C TYR A 279 8.14 6.28 -6.59
N LYS A 280 7.37 5.53 -7.39
CA LYS A 280 7.63 4.12 -7.69
C LYS A 280 8.95 3.86 -8.44
N GLU A 281 9.39 4.82 -9.26
CA GLU A 281 10.66 4.74 -9.99
C GLU A 281 11.87 4.87 -9.06
N LEU A 282 11.74 5.67 -7.99
CA LEU A 282 12.78 5.80 -6.96
C LEU A 282 12.80 4.60 -6.03
N PHE A 283 11.61 4.20 -5.55
CA PHE A 283 11.44 3.14 -4.58
C PHE A 283 10.61 2.04 -5.23
N GLY A 284 11.30 1.10 -5.87
CA GLY A 284 10.66 -0.07 -6.47
C GLY A 284 9.83 -0.88 -5.45
N SER A 285 9.05 -1.83 -5.95
CA SER A 285 8.16 -2.69 -5.14
C SER A 285 8.87 -3.48 -4.03
N GLY A 286 10.18 -3.68 -4.13
CA GLY A 286 11.02 -4.32 -3.12
C GLY A 286 11.58 -3.40 -2.02
N SER A 287 11.28 -2.10 -2.02
CA SER A 287 11.79 -1.19 -0.97
C SER A 287 11.26 -1.57 0.41
N LYS A 288 12.16 -1.51 1.41
CA LYS A 288 11.81 -1.75 2.81
C LYS A 288 10.84 -0.70 3.36
N LEU A 289 10.77 0.48 2.72
CA LEU A 289 9.84 1.55 3.10
C LEU A 289 8.39 1.11 3.01
N ASN A 290 8.00 0.41 1.93
CA ASN A 290 6.62 -0.06 1.77
C ASN A 290 6.26 -1.09 2.84
N GLY A 291 7.16 -2.02 3.15
CA GLY A 291 6.96 -2.98 4.23
C GLY A 291 6.81 -2.32 5.60
N TYR A 292 7.64 -1.30 5.87
CA TYR A 292 7.56 -0.51 7.09
C TYR A 292 6.25 0.26 7.21
N ILE A 293 5.83 0.97 6.16
CA ILE A 293 4.55 1.70 6.11
C ILE A 293 3.39 0.76 6.41
N GLN A 294 3.33 -0.39 5.74
CA GLN A 294 2.26 -1.37 5.95
C GLN A 294 2.25 -1.94 7.36
N THR A 295 3.43 -2.18 7.95
CA THR A 295 3.56 -2.64 9.34
C THR A 295 2.95 -1.64 10.32
N VAL A 296 3.28 -0.35 10.17
CA VAL A 296 2.74 0.70 11.04
C VAL A 296 1.23 0.83 10.86
N VAL A 297 0.74 0.91 9.62
CA VAL A 297 -0.70 1.05 9.34
C VAL A 297 -1.49 -0.14 9.90
N ASN A 298 -1.03 -1.37 9.66
CA ASN A 298 -1.70 -2.56 10.19
C ASN A 298 -1.65 -2.62 11.73
N GLY A 299 -0.55 -2.18 12.33
CA GLY A 299 -0.44 -2.05 13.79
C GLY A 299 -1.44 -1.05 14.37
N ARG A 300 -1.67 0.08 13.70
CA ARG A 300 -2.67 1.07 14.11
C ARG A 300 -4.11 0.57 13.91
N MET A 301 -4.38 -0.19 12.84
CA MET A 301 -5.68 -0.86 12.67
C MET A 301 -5.95 -1.88 13.78
N ALA A 302 -4.95 -2.71 14.14
CA ALA A 302 -5.06 -3.65 15.25
C ALA A 302 -5.28 -2.92 16.59
N ARG A 303 -4.68 -1.75 16.77
CA ARG A 303 -4.91 -0.90 17.96
C ARG A 303 -6.34 -0.37 18.01
N ALA A 304 -6.94 0.00 16.88
CA ALA A 304 -8.35 0.40 16.82
C ALA A 304 -9.28 -0.75 17.26
N GLU A 305 -9.03 -1.98 16.80
CA GLU A 305 -9.78 -3.16 17.26
C GLU A 305 -9.61 -3.43 18.76
N GLN A 306 -8.43 -3.20 19.34
CA GLN A 306 -8.22 -3.29 20.79
C GLN A 306 -9.02 -2.23 21.55
N LEU A 307 -9.11 -1.00 21.03
CA LEU A 307 -9.93 0.06 21.61
C LEU A 307 -11.42 -0.31 21.57
N ILE A 308 -11.87 -0.95 20.48
CA ILE A 308 -13.24 -1.49 20.37
C ILE A 308 -13.50 -2.56 21.43
N ALA A 309 -12.60 -3.53 21.58
CA ALA A 309 -12.73 -4.57 22.60
C ALA A 309 -12.75 -3.99 24.04
N ALA A 310 -12.05 -2.88 24.26
CA ALA A 310 -12.06 -2.13 25.50
C ALA A 310 -13.24 -1.15 25.65
N LYS A 311 -14.23 -1.19 24.75
CA LYS A 311 -15.41 -0.29 24.69
C LYS A 311 -15.07 1.21 24.53
N LYS A 312 -13.88 1.54 24.07
CA LYS A 312 -13.42 2.91 23.78
C LYS A 312 -13.76 3.31 22.34
N TYR A 313 -15.04 3.33 22.01
CA TYR A 313 -15.52 3.50 20.63
C TYR A 313 -15.13 4.84 20.00
N ALA A 314 -15.15 5.94 20.76
CA ALA A 314 -14.78 7.27 20.24
C ALA A 314 -13.30 7.34 19.82
N GLU A 315 -12.40 6.80 20.64
CA GLU A 315 -10.96 6.72 20.33
C GLU A 315 -10.71 5.83 19.09
N ALA A 316 -11.45 4.72 18.95
CA ALA A 316 -11.36 3.86 17.77
C ALA A 316 -11.88 4.55 16.49
N GLU A 317 -12.96 5.31 16.58
CA GLU A 317 -13.53 6.08 15.47
C GLU A 317 -12.55 7.12 14.93
N GLU A 318 -11.94 7.90 15.84
CA GLU A 318 -10.95 8.91 15.50
C GLU A 318 -9.73 8.27 14.81
N LEU A 319 -9.27 7.12 15.31
CA LEU A 319 -8.16 6.39 14.73
C LEU A 319 -8.48 5.86 13.32
N TYR A 320 -9.66 5.26 13.10
CA TYR A 320 -10.06 4.84 11.76
C TYR A 320 -10.22 6.03 10.81
N LYS A 321 -10.83 7.14 11.24
CA LYS A 321 -10.93 8.37 10.42
C LYS A 321 -9.56 8.88 9.99
N THR A 322 -8.59 8.88 10.90
CA THR A 322 -7.21 9.27 10.59
C THR A 322 -6.58 8.32 9.57
N LEU A 323 -6.75 7.01 9.75
CA LEU A 323 -6.25 5.97 8.82
C LEU A 323 -6.97 6.02 7.46
N GLY A 324 -8.21 6.52 7.43
CA GLY A 324 -9.00 6.84 6.24
C GLY A 324 -8.28 7.75 5.25
N ALA A 325 -7.42 8.63 5.75
CA ALA A 325 -6.60 9.50 4.92
C ALA A 325 -5.54 8.73 4.12
N TYR A 326 -5.25 7.47 4.45
CA TYR A 326 -4.29 6.62 3.75
C TYR A 326 -4.97 5.50 2.94
N ARG A 327 -5.92 4.79 3.54
CA ARG A 327 -6.67 3.68 2.93
C ARG A 327 -8.16 3.83 3.23
N ASP A 328 -9.03 3.20 2.44
CA ASP A 328 -10.46 3.16 2.77
C ASP A 328 -10.68 2.39 4.09
N THR A 329 -11.40 3.03 5.02
CA THR A 329 -11.79 2.48 6.33
C THR A 329 -13.31 2.51 6.54
N SER A 330 -14.08 2.68 5.47
CA SER A 330 -15.54 2.87 5.55
C SER A 330 -16.24 1.65 6.16
N GLN A 331 -15.76 0.44 5.83
CA GLN A 331 -16.31 -0.80 6.37
C GLN A 331 -16.03 -0.94 7.87
N GLU A 332 -14.81 -0.61 8.31
CA GLU A 332 -14.43 -0.65 9.72
C GLU A 332 -15.22 0.38 10.54
N LEU A 333 -15.46 1.58 10.00
CA LEU A 333 -16.30 2.59 10.64
C LEU A 333 -17.77 2.15 10.75
N GLN A 334 -18.31 1.47 9.73
CA GLN A 334 -19.66 0.90 9.79
C GLN A 334 -19.76 -0.20 10.86
N ALA A 335 -18.80 -1.12 10.90
CA ALA A 335 -18.75 -2.20 11.89
C ALA A 335 -18.58 -1.66 13.32
N LEU A 336 -17.77 -0.62 13.51
CA LEU A 336 -17.62 0.10 14.77
C LEU A 336 -18.97 0.65 15.26
N GLY A 337 -19.71 1.33 14.37
CA GLY A 337 -21.02 1.89 14.68
C GLY A 337 -22.01 0.83 15.16
N GLN A 338 -22.04 -0.32 14.48
CA GLN A 338 -22.87 -1.44 14.89
C GLN A 338 -22.47 -2.00 16.27
N ARG A 339 -21.19 -2.28 16.50
CA ARG A 339 -20.70 -2.78 17.80
C ARG A 339 -20.97 -1.80 18.95
N ARG A 340 -20.95 -0.49 18.68
CA ARG A 340 -21.31 0.54 19.65
C ARG A 340 -22.78 0.47 20.01
N LEU A 341 -23.67 0.33 19.03
CA LEU A 341 -25.12 0.18 19.26
C LEU A 341 -25.45 -1.11 20.04
N GLU A 342 -24.74 -2.21 19.77
CA GLU A 342 -24.94 -3.48 20.48
C GLU A 342 -24.46 -3.42 21.93
N SER A 343 -23.41 -2.65 22.23
CA SER A 343 -22.78 -2.62 23.55
C SER A 343 -23.30 -1.53 24.50
N ASP A 344 -23.89 -0.47 23.97
CA ASP A 344 -24.43 0.66 24.73
C ASP A 344 -25.89 0.95 24.32
N PRO A 345 -26.89 0.46 25.07
CA PRO A 345 -28.29 0.65 24.74
C PRO A 345 -28.71 2.12 24.76
N ALA A 346 -28.01 2.97 25.50
CA ALA A 346 -28.33 4.40 25.59
C ALA A 346 -28.13 5.10 24.23
N VAL A 347 -27.19 4.65 23.41
CA VAL A 347 -26.92 5.25 22.09
C VAL A 347 -28.12 5.08 21.16
N LEU A 348 -28.72 3.88 21.11
CA LEU A 348 -29.91 3.64 20.30
C LEU A 348 -31.12 4.40 20.86
N LEU A 349 -31.30 4.40 22.18
CA LEU A 349 -32.43 5.09 22.83
C LEU A 349 -32.38 6.62 22.63
N GLN A 350 -31.18 7.22 22.71
CA GLN A 350 -30.99 8.64 22.39
C GLN A 350 -31.27 8.94 20.92
N LYS A 351 -30.79 8.08 20.00
CA LYS A 351 -31.08 8.22 18.56
C LYS A 351 -32.58 8.09 18.26
N ALA A 352 -33.30 7.31 19.07
CA ALA A 352 -34.76 7.17 19.02
C ALA A 352 -35.50 8.38 19.61
N GLY A 353 -34.81 9.37 20.19
CA GLY A 353 -35.45 10.55 20.80
C GLY A 353 -36.04 10.29 22.18
N ILE A 354 -35.60 9.24 22.88
CA ILE A 354 -36.06 8.95 24.25
C ILE A 354 -35.33 9.87 25.24
N GLU A 355 -36.11 10.72 25.90
CA GLU A 355 -35.62 11.67 26.89
C GLU A 355 -35.89 11.19 28.32
N GLY A 356 -35.01 11.59 29.26
CA GLY A 356 -35.12 11.27 30.69
C GLY A 356 -34.01 10.34 31.18
N ALA A 357 -33.89 10.21 32.50
CA ALA A 357 -32.91 9.30 33.09
C ALA A 357 -33.38 7.84 32.91
N LEU A 358 -32.47 6.96 32.48
CA LEU A 358 -32.75 5.53 32.34
C LEU A 358 -32.50 4.85 33.70
N THR A 359 -33.53 4.23 34.26
CA THR A 359 -33.45 3.49 35.55
C THR A 359 -33.01 2.04 35.38
N ALA A 360 -33.27 1.47 34.20
CA ALA A 360 -32.74 0.21 33.73
C ALA A 360 -32.69 0.25 32.20
N ALA A 361 -31.63 -0.28 31.59
CA ALA A 361 -31.50 -0.35 30.13
C ALA A 361 -30.71 -1.59 29.74
N THR A 362 -31.05 -2.17 28.60
CA THR A 362 -30.36 -3.35 28.06
C THR A 362 -30.39 -3.33 26.54
N SER A 363 -29.34 -3.87 25.91
CA SER A 363 -29.35 -4.21 24.50
C SER A 363 -29.90 -5.62 24.34
N LEU A 364 -30.79 -5.80 23.37
CA LEU A 364 -31.40 -7.08 23.03
C LEU A 364 -30.94 -7.51 21.64
N LYS A 365 -30.96 -8.82 21.40
CA LYS A 365 -30.67 -9.34 20.06
C LYS A 365 -31.71 -8.78 19.07
N GLY A 366 -31.26 -8.40 17.89
CA GLY A 366 -32.17 -8.02 16.81
C GLY A 366 -33.17 -9.15 16.53
N SER A 367 -34.46 -8.82 16.54
CA SER A 367 -35.57 -9.72 16.23
C SER A 367 -36.56 -9.03 15.28
N ASN A 368 -37.36 -9.82 14.57
CA ASN A 368 -38.39 -9.33 13.64
C ASN A 368 -37.86 -8.34 12.59
N GLY A 369 -36.71 -8.65 12.00
CA GLY A 369 -36.08 -7.83 10.95
C GLY A 369 -35.27 -6.64 11.46
N ALA A 370 -35.25 -6.37 12.78
CA ALA A 370 -34.39 -5.36 13.37
C ALA A 370 -32.93 -5.84 13.41
N GLN A 371 -32.00 -4.93 13.08
CA GLN A 371 -30.56 -5.15 13.19
C GLN A 371 -30.09 -5.06 14.66
N THR A 372 -30.65 -4.14 15.43
CA THR A 372 -30.33 -3.97 16.86
C THR A 372 -31.55 -3.48 17.60
N THR A 373 -31.70 -3.95 18.83
CA THR A 373 -32.83 -3.62 19.70
C THR A 373 -32.30 -3.14 21.05
N ALA A 374 -32.92 -2.13 21.63
CA ALA A 374 -32.65 -1.68 22.99
C ALA A 374 -33.97 -1.53 23.76
N ALA A 375 -33.97 -1.92 25.03
CA ALA A 375 -35.10 -1.74 25.92
C ALA A 375 -34.68 -1.00 27.19
N ALA A 376 -35.53 -0.11 27.69
CA ALA A 376 -35.25 0.63 28.91
C ALA A 376 -36.50 1.03 29.67
N VAL A 377 -36.32 1.25 30.98
CA VAL A 377 -37.32 1.86 31.85
C VAL A 377 -36.86 3.27 32.22
N THR A 378 -37.66 4.27 31.88
CA THR A 378 -37.37 5.67 32.19
C THR A 378 -37.70 5.99 33.65
N ASP A 379 -37.14 7.08 34.17
CA ASP A 379 -37.52 7.71 35.45
C ASP A 379 -39.02 8.00 35.57
N LYS A 380 -39.68 8.34 34.45
CA LYS A 380 -41.14 8.53 34.32
C LYS A 380 -41.96 7.23 34.31
N LYS A 381 -41.38 6.08 34.69
CA LYS A 381 -42.06 4.76 34.73
C LYS A 381 -42.65 4.32 33.37
N LYS A 382 -41.99 4.69 32.27
CA LYS A 382 -42.30 4.16 30.94
C LYS A 382 -41.31 3.06 30.59
N LEU A 383 -41.82 1.96 30.06
CA LEU A 383 -41.03 0.96 29.35
C LEU A 383 -40.97 1.37 27.89
N VAL A 384 -39.78 1.32 27.31
CA VAL A 384 -39.53 1.64 25.91
C VAL A 384 -38.78 0.49 25.27
N LEU A 385 -39.20 0.14 24.06
CA LEU A 385 -38.52 -0.76 23.14
C LEU A 385 -38.16 0.03 21.87
N ALA A 386 -36.88 0.21 21.59
CA ALA A 386 -36.37 0.81 20.36
C ALA A 386 -35.78 -0.27 19.46
N ARG A 387 -36.18 -0.29 18.18
CA ARG A 387 -35.69 -1.22 17.15
C ARG A 387 -35.09 -0.46 15.99
N LEU A 388 -33.82 -0.69 15.70
CA LEU A 388 -33.14 -0.15 14.53
C LEU A 388 -33.16 -1.19 13.40
N PHE A 389 -33.71 -0.82 12.26
CA PHE A 389 -33.74 -1.64 11.04
C PHE A 389 -32.56 -1.31 10.11
N THR A 390 -32.29 -2.23 9.17
CA THR A 390 -31.19 -2.11 8.20
C THR A 390 -31.30 -0.87 7.30
N ASP A 391 -32.53 -0.39 7.07
CA ASP A 391 -32.85 0.85 6.33
C ASP A 391 -32.64 2.14 7.17
N GLN A 392 -32.02 2.03 8.35
CA GLN A 392 -31.84 3.10 9.35
C GLN A 392 -33.13 3.62 10.00
N ARG A 393 -34.28 3.00 9.72
CA ARG A 393 -35.53 3.34 10.38
C ARG A 393 -35.51 2.88 11.83
N ILE A 394 -35.98 3.73 12.73
CA ILE A 394 -36.15 3.40 14.14
C ILE A 394 -37.64 3.29 14.43
N GLU A 395 -38.05 2.13 14.95
CA GLU A 395 -39.39 1.95 15.51
C GLU A 395 -39.32 1.95 17.03
N ILE A 396 -40.35 2.53 17.64
CA ILE A 396 -40.46 2.67 19.08
C ILE A 396 -41.80 2.09 19.52
N ALA A 397 -41.76 1.25 20.55
CA ALA A 397 -42.95 0.85 21.28
C ALA A 397 -42.84 1.28 22.74
N GLU A 398 -43.90 1.86 23.28
CA GLU A 398 -43.96 2.35 24.66
C GLU A 398 -45.08 1.69 25.45
N GLY A 399 -44.86 1.50 26.75
CA GLY A 399 -45.88 1.02 27.70
C GLY A 399 -45.68 1.60 29.09
N ALA A 400 -46.77 1.70 29.85
CA ALA A 400 -46.69 2.13 31.24
C ALA A 400 -46.27 0.96 32.13
N VAL A 401 -45.28 1.18 32.98
CA VAL A 401 -44.87 0.20 34.00
C VAL A 401 -45.76 0.40 35.25
N PRO A 402 -46.15 -0.66 35.98
CA PRO A 402 -46.91 -0.51 37.22
C PRO A 402 -46.27 0.51 38.16
N GLY A 403 -47.05 1.48 38.64
CA GLY A 403 -46.54 2.61 39.43
C GLY A 403 -45.90 2.20 40.75
N ASP A 404 -46.31 1.05 41.29
CA ASP A 404 -45.78 0.43 42.50
C ASP A 404 -44.59 -0.53 42.23
N LEU A 405 -44.16 -0.67 40.97
CA LEU A 405 -43.00 -1.50 40.62
C LEU A 405 -41.72 -0.90 41.23
N ALA A 406 -41.03 -1.71 42.03
CA ALA A 406 -39.75 -1.37 42.64
C ALA A 406 -38.62 -1.29 41.59
N ALA A 407 -37.37 -1.20 42.05
CA ALA A 407 -36.21 -1.17 41.16
C ALA A 407 -36.17 -2.44 40.26
N VAL A 408 -36.12 -2.20 38.95
CA VAL A 408 -35.97 -3.24 37.92
C VAL A 408 -34.53 -3.72 37.94
N LYS A 409 -34.35 -5.03 38.12
CA LYS A 409 -33.05 -5.70 38.17
C LYS A 409 -32.57 -6.11 36.78
N SER A 410 -33.49 -6.58 35.94
CA SER A 410 -33.18 -7.00 34.57
C SER A 410 -34.36 -6.77 33.63
N ILE A 411 -34.04 -6.57 32.36
CA ILE A 411 -34.98 -6.57 31.24
C ILE A 411 -34.46 -7.65 30.30
N ARG A 412 -35.33 -8.57 29.86
CA ARG A 412 -34.95 -9.62 28.91
C ARG A 412 -36.04 -9.84 27.87
N GLN A 413 -35.63 -10.29 26.70
CA GLN A 413 -36.55 -10.77 25.68
C GLN A 413 -37.10 -12.13 26.11
N ALA A 414 -38.41 -12.33 25.97
CA ALA A 414 -39.12 -13.52 26.39
C ALA A 414 -40.24 -13.87 25.40
N ASP A 415 -39.91 -13.84 24.10
CA ASP A 415 -40.87 -14.01 23.00
C ASP A 415 -41.63 -15.35 23.08
N GLU A 416 -41.07 -16.35 23.78
CA GLU A 416 -41.75 -17.61 24.11
C GLU A 416 -43.04 -17.44 24.93
N LEU A 417 -43.27 -16.25 25.51
CA LEU A 417 -44.49 -15.89 26.24
C LEU A 417 -45.60 -15.36 25.33
N SER A 418 -45.33 -15.09 24.05
CA SER A 418 -46.36 -14.71 23.09
C SER A 418 -46.91 -15.95 22.37
N PRO A 419 -48.21 -16.28 22.50
CA PRO A 419 -48.83 -17.30 21.67
C PRO A 419 -48.86 -16.90 20.18
N GLU A 420 -48.84 -15.59 19.89
CA GLU A 420 -48.91 -15.02 18.54
C GLU A 420 -47.51 -14.80 17.93
N GLY A 421 -46.44 -15.11 18.67
CA GLY A 421 -45.05 -14.90 18.23
C GLY A 421 -44.63 -13.43 18.17
N LEU A 422 -45.35 -12.55 18.87
CA LEU A 422 -45.00 -11.14 19.00
C LEU A 422 -43.83 -10.94 19.98
N PRO A 423 -43.02 -9.88 19.82
CA PRO A 423 -41.93 -9.59 20.75
C PRO A 423 -42.45 -9.35 22.17
N VAL A 424 -41.79 -9.97 23.15
CA VAL A 424 -42.13 -9.79 24.56
C VAL A 424 -40.93 -9.33 25.36
N LEU A 425 -41.13 -8.29 26.16
CA LEU A 425 -40.17 -7.84 27.17
C LEU A 425 -40.61 -8.32 28.55
N LEU A 426 -39.75 -9.06 29.23
CA LEU A 426 -39.93 -9.46 30.62
C LEU A 426 -39.03 -8.64 31.53
N LEU A 427 -39.65 -7.93 32.46
CA LEU A 427 -39.01 -7.18 33.52
C LEU A 427 -38.97 -8.05 34.77
N GLU A 428 -37.80 -8.14 35.39
CA GLU A 428 -37.64 -8.70 36.73
C GLU A 428 -37.32 -7.57 37.70
N ALA A 429 -38.23 -7.31 38.64
CA ALA A 429 -38.07 -6.27 39.64
C ALA A 429 -37.97 -6.86 41.05
N SER A 430 -37.48 -6.04 41.97
CA SER A 430 -37.49 -6.38 43.39
C SER A 430 -38.92 -6.54 43.91
N SER A 431 -39.17 -7.58 44.71
CA SER A 431 -40.47 -7.82 45.36
C SER A 431 -40.31 -7.70 46.89
N LYS A 432 -41.38 -7.26 47.56
CA LYS A 432 -41.45 -7.25 49.04
C LYS A 432 -42.01 -8.56 49.60
N LYS A 433 -42.67 -9.39 48.77
CA LYS A 433 -43.39 -10.59 49.19
C LYS A 433 -42.75 -11.90 48.72
N ARG A 434 -41.91 -11.85 47.69
CA ARG A 434 -41.26 -12.98 47.00
C ARG A 434 -39.85 -12.59 46.52
N LYS A 435 -39.12 -13.52 45.90
CA LYS A 435 -37.77 -13.22 45.38
C LYS A 435 -37.77 -12.18 44.25
N ALA A 436 -38.81 -12.16 43.41
CA ALA A 436 -38.95 -11.19 42.32
C ALA A 436 -40.42 -10.88 41.99
N ARG A 437 -40.64 -9.74 41.33
CA ARG A 437 -41.88 -9.43 40.60
C ARG A 437 -41.57 -9.48 39.10
N TYR A 438 -42.31 -10.29 38.38
CA TYR A 438 -42.18 -10.49 36.94
C TYR A 438 -43.30 -9.74 36.24
N VAL A 439 -42.95 -8.84 35.33
CA VAL A 439 -43.92 -8.11 34.50
C VAL A 439 -43.54 -8.29 33.04
N ALA A 440 -44.43 -8.87 32.24
CA ALA A 440 -44.19 -9.09 30.82
C ALA A 440 -45.05 -8.17 29.96
N PHE A 441 -44.47 -7.63 28.89
CA PHE A 441 -45.11 -6.73 27.94
C PHE A 441 -44.97 -7.26 26.52
N GLU A 442 -46.08 -7.38 25.81
CA GLU A 442 -46.14 -7.78 24.40
C GLU A 442 -46.19 -6.55 23.51
N ALA A 443 -45.41 -6.55 22.43
CA ALA A 443 -45.31 -5.42 21.51
C ALA A 443 -46.37 -5.51 20.39
N HIS A 444 -47.34 -4.61 20.41
CA HIS A 444 -48.36 -4.43 19.37
C HIS A 444 -48.10 -3.12 18.62
N GLY A 445 -47.35 -3.18 17.52
CA GLY A 445 -46.97 -1.99 16.77
C GLY A 445 -46.12 -1.05 17.63
N SER A 446 -46.66 0.13 17.95
CA SER A 446 -46.02 1.16 18.79
C SER A 446 -46.41 1.10 20.27
N GLU A 447 -47.18 0.09 20.69
CA GLU A 447 -47.66 -0.05 22.07
C GLU A 447 -47.07 -1.31 22.72
N LEU A 448 -46.61 -1.19 23.97
CA LEU A 448 -46.22 -2.32 24.81
C LEU A 448 -47.35 -2.60 25.81
N LYS A 449 -48.07 -3.70 25.60
CA LYS A 449 -49.22 -4.09 26.43
C LYS A 449 -48.80 -5.07 27.51
N PRO A 450 -49.14 -4.83 28.79
CA PRO A 450 -48.83 -5.78 29.86
C PRO A 450 -49.66 -7.06 29.67
N ILE A 451 -48.97 -8.21 29.61
CA ILE A 451 -49.58 -9.53 29.47
C ILE A 451 -49.38 -10.41 30.72
N LEU A 452 -48.48 -10.03 31.62
CA LEU A 452 -48.20 -10.75 32.87
C LEU A 452 -47.78 -9.75 33.94
N ASP A 453 -48.30 -9.89 35.17
CA ASP A 453 -47.78 -9.21 36.36
C ASP A 453 -47.98 -10.13 37.57
N LEU A 454 -46.89 -10.70 38.10
CA LEU A 454 -46.95 -11.56 39.28
C LEU A 454 -45.69 -11.47 40.14
N GLU A 455 -45.87 -11.64 41.45
CA GLU A 455 -44.77 -11.81 42.40
C GLU A 455 -44.55 -13.31 42.65
N ALA A 456 -43.34 -13.83 42.41
CA ALA A 456 -43.00 -15.24 42.57
C ALA A 456 -41.51 -15.45 42.86
N ASP A 457 -41.15 -16.66 43.26
CA ASP A 457 -39.75 -17.03 43.48
C ASP A 457 -39.02 -17.38 42.18
N LYS A 458 -39.75 -17.89 41.18
CA LYS A 458 -39.26 -18.24 39.84
C LYS A 458 -40.40 -18.19 38.83
N LEU A 459 -40.10 -17.88 37.57
CA LEU A 459 -41.02 -17.95 36.43
C LEU A 459 -40.37 -18.77 35.30
N GLU A 460 -41.10 -19.74 34.75
CA GLU A 460 -40.68 -20.62 33.65
C GLU A 460 -41.75 -20.68 32.56
N SER A 461 -41.34 -20.58 31.29
CA SER A 461 -42.22 -20.90 30.16
C SER A 461 -42.30 -22.41 30.01
N VAL A 462 -43.52 -22.96 30.00
CA VAL A 462 -43.75 -24.41 29.85
C VAL A 462 -43.95 -24.76 28.38
N ARG A 463 -44.77 -23.97 27.69
CA ARG A 463 -45.05 -24.03 26.25
C ARG A 463 -45.68 -22.69 25.82
N PRO A 464 -45.79 -22.37 24.51
CA PRO A 464 -46.43 -21.14 24.07
C PRO A 464 -47.79 -20.93 24.73
N GLY A 465 -47.98 -19.76 25.35
CA GLY A 465 -49.19 -19.41 26.08
C GLY A 465 -49.38 -20.08 27.45
N VAL A 466 -48.39 -20.79 28.00
CA VAL A 466 -48.47 -21.40 29.35
C VAL A 466 -47.18 -21.18 30.13
N VAL A 467 -47.28 -20.59 31.33
CA VAL A 467 -46.16 -20.40 32.25
C VAL A 467 -46.40 -21.05 33.60
N SER A 468 -45.30 -21.42 34.26
CA SER A 468 -45.29 -21.90 35.63
C SER A 468 -44.57 -20.89 36.52
N ALA A 469 -45.13 -20.64 37.71
CA ALA A 469 -44.53 -19.80 38.72
C ALA A 469 -44.37 -20.55 40.05
N ASP A 470 -43.19 -20.43 40.67
CA ASP A 470 -42.89 -21.02 41.97
C ASP A 470 -43.30 -20.05 43.09
N ASN A 471 -44.13 -20.52 44.02
CA ASN A 471 -44.67 -19.75 45.15
C ASN A 471 -45.23 -18.39 44.72
N PRO A 472 -46.20 -18.30 43.79
CA PRO A 472 -46.73 -16.99 43.42
C PRO A 472 -47.52 -16.36 44.56
N VAL A 473 -47.65 -15.03 44.54
CA VAL A 473 -48.64 -14.32 45.37
C VAL A 473 -50.01 -14.47 44.70
N PRO A 474 -51.06 -14.91 45.41
CA PRO A 474 -52.40 -15.05 44.84
C PRO A 474 -52.90 -13.73 44.26
N GLU A 475 -53.47 -13.78 43.06
CA GLU A 475 -54.05 -12.61 42.38
C GLU A 475 -55.21 -12.04 43.23
N ARG A 476 -55.23 -10.72 43.44
CA ARG A 476 -56.39 -10.08 44.11
C ARG A 476 -57.58 -10.19 43.17
N THR A 477 -58.58 -10.97 43.55
CA THR A 477 -59.91 -10.90 42.92
C THR A 477 -60.52 -9.53 43.23
N GLU A 478 -60.54 -8.64 42.24
CA GLU A 478 -61.37 -7.44 42.29
C GLU A 478 -62.84 -7.89 42.30
N LYS A 479 -63.52 -7.69 43.43
CA LYS A 479 -64.97 -7.87 43.52
C LYS A 479 -65.63 -6.76 42.70
N ASN A 480 -66.18 -7.11 41.53
CA ASN A 480 -67.13 -6.28 40.81
C ASN A 480 -68.36 -6.02 41.69
N GLY A 481 -68.68 -4.74 41.90
CA GLY A 481 -69.84 -4.29 42.66
C GLY A 481 -71.11 -4.20 41.80
N ALA A 482 -72.13 -4.94 42.20
CA ALA A 482 -73.58 -4.81 41.97
C ALA A 482 -74.18 -6.08 42.61
N ASP A 483 -75.07 -6.11 43.61
CA ASP A 483 -76.21 -5.26 43.91
C ASP A 483 -76.47 -5.20 45.43
N LYS A 484 -77.08 -4.08 45.85
CA LYS A 484 -77.74 -3.89 47.14
C LYS A 484 -79.17 -4.44 47.03
N ASN A 485 -79.58 -5.40 47.86
CA ASN A 485 -80.76 -5.30 48.73
C ASN A 485 -80.97 -6.54 49.61
N SER A 486 -81.74 -6.35 50.69
CA SER A 486 -82.33 -7.33 51.62
C SER A 486 -81.55 -7.64 52.90
N THR A 487 -81.98 -6.94 53.94
CA THR A 487 -82.09 -7.37 55.35
C THR A 487 -82.40 -8.86 55.52
N ASP A 488 -81.64 -9.55 56.38
CA ASP A 488 -82.20 -10.14 57.61
C ASP A 488 -81.12 -10.62 58.61
N LYS A 489 -81.56 -10.73 59.86
CA LYS A 489 -80.80 -10.87 61.10
C LYS A 489 -80.17 -12.27 61.34
N ASN A 490 -79.23 -12.25 62.28
CA ASN A 490 -78.76 -13.31 63.20
C ASN A 490 -77.67 -14.27 62.73
N GLY A 491 -76.58 -14.32 63.52
CA GLY A 491 -75.57 -15.38 63.44
C GLY A 491 -74.22 -14.98 64.03
N THR A 492 -74.08 -15.14 65.34
CA THR A 492 -72.84 -15.19 66.12
C THR A 492 -71.84 -16.19 65.49
N ASP A 493 -70.58 -15.79 65.31
CA ASP A 493 -69.40 -16.49 65.83
C ASP A 493 -68.08 -16.20 65.08
N LYS A 494 -67.05 -15.93 65.91
CA LYS A 494 -65.65 -16.35 65.81
C LYS A 494 -64.68 -15.63 64.86
N ASN A 495 -63.76 -14.91 65.53
CA ASN A 495 -62.37 -14.65 65.18
C ASN A 495 -61.78 -15.64 64.16
N GLY A 496 -61.52 -15.14 62.95
CA GLY A 496 -60.60 -15.74 61.99
C GLY A 496 -59.22 -15.12 62.16
N THR A 497 -58.36 -15.84 62.86
CA THR A 497 -56.93 -15.60 63.02
C THR A 497 -56.26 -15.39 61.66
N GLU A 498 -55.53 -14.29 61.52
CA GLU A 498 -54.59 -14.06 60.43
C GLU A 498 -53.56 -15.19 60.39
N ALA A 499 -53.77 -16.16 59.50
CA ALA A 499 -52.78 -17.17 59.18
C ALA A 499 -51.73 -16.57 58.25
N SER A 500 -50.75 -15.89 58.85
CA SER A 500 -49.39 -15.79 58.33
C SER A 500 -48.79 -17.21 58.25
N GLY A 501 -49.05 -17.90 57.16
CA GLY A 501 -48.49 -19.22 56.84
C GLY A 501 -47.72 -19.17 55.54
N SER A 502 -46.39 -19.23 55.64
CA SER A 502 -45.47 -19.44 54.53
C SER A 502 -45.79 -20.76 53.80
N GLN A 503 -46.59 -20.72 52.74
CA GLN A 503 -46.68 -21.82 51.78
C GLN A 503 -45.48 -21.78 50.84
N ALA A 504 -44.34 -22.27 51.32
CA ALA A 504 -43.22 -22.63 50.47
C ALA A 504 -43.50 -24.00 49.83
N GLY A 505 -43.49 -24.08 48.50
CA GLY A 505 -43.61 -25.32 47.72
C GLY A 505 -44.80 -25.39 46.75
N THR A 506 -45.57 -24.31 46.53
CA THR A 506 -46.69 -24.35 45.58
C THR A 506 -46.26 -23.86 44.20
N LYS A 507 -46.31 -24.74 43.20
CA LYS A 507 -46.26 -24.33 41.78
C LYS A 507 -47.64 -23.88 41.34
N ALA A 508 -47.74 -22.84 40.53
CA ALA A 508 -48.98 -22.49 39.85
C ALA A 508 -48.77 -22.30 38.36
N VAL A 509 -49.76 -22.74 37.59
CA VAL A 509 -49.80 -22.62 36.14
C VAL A 509 -50.70 -21.47 35.76
N TYR A 510 -50.21 -20.62 34.86
CA TYR A 510 -50.96 -19.53 34.26
C TYR A 510 -51.07 -19.79 32.75
N GLU A 511 -52.24 -19.51 32.20
CA GLU A 511 -52.54 -19.67 30.78
C GLU A 511 -52.88 -18.33 30.16
N TYR A 512 -52.41 -18.10 28.94
CA TYR A 512 -52.71 -16.90 28.18
C TYR A 512 -54.16 -16.95 27.66
N ARG A 513 -55.01 -16.05 28.15
CA ARG A 513 -56.42 -15.93 27.77
C ARG A 513 -56.83 -14.46 27.73
N GLY A 514 -57.50 -14.05 26.66
CA GLY A 514 -58.01 -12.68 26.53
C GLY A 514 -56.92 -11.60 26.55
N GLY A 515 -55.75 -11.89 25.96
CA GLY A 515 -54.64 -10.94 25.85
C GLY A 515 -53.73 -10.84 27.08
N ARG A 516 -53.89 -11.74 28.07
CA ARG A 516 -53.05 -11.78 29.27
C ARG A 516 -52.97 -13.17 29.88
N TYR A 517 -51.95 -13.43 30.67
CA TYR A 517 -51.84 -14.61 31.51
C TYR A 517 -52.77 -14.51 32.71
N VAL A 518 -53.59 -15.54 32.89
CA VAL A 518 -54.50 -15.68 34.03
C VAL A 518 -54.19 -16.98 34.77
N PHE A 519 -54.40 -16.98 36.08
CA PHE A 519 -54.25 -18.19 36.89
C PHE A 519 -55.16 -19.30 36.36
N ALA A 520 -54.59 -20.47 36.06
CA ALA A 520 -55.33 -21.63 35.58
C ALA A 520 -55.51 -22.68 36.68
N LYS A 521 -54.41 -23.08 37.33
CA LYS A 521 -54.44 -24.09 38.41
C LYS A 521 -53.21 -24.01 39.31
N SER A 522 -53.37 -24.38 40.57
CA SER A 522 -52.27 -24.66 41.49
C SER A 522 -51.89 -26.13 41.37
N ASP A 523 -50.60 -26.41 41.27
CA ASP A 523 -50.09 -27.76 41.07
C ASP A 523 -49.96 -28.51 42.40
N LYS A 524 -50.90 -29.43 42.65
CA LYS A 524 -50.67 -30.59 43.53
C LYS A 524 -50.42 -31.87 42.72
N ASP A 525 -50.47 -31.83 41.39
CA ASP A 525 -50.69 -33.02 40.53
C ASP A 525 -49.71 -33.17 39.34
N PHE A 526 -48.47 -32.66 39.42
CA PHE A 526 -47.44 -32.89 38.39
C PHE A 526 -46.51 -34.08 38.69
N THR A 527 -46.97 -35.07 39.46
CA THR A 527 -46.36 -36.41 39.54
C THR A 527 -47.40 -37.46 39.16
N ASP A 528 -47.74 -37.56 37.88
CA ASP A 528 -48.23 -38.79 37.26
C ASP A 528 -48.34 -38.60 35.75
N ASN A 529 -47.20 -38.66 35.07
CA ASN A 529 -47.14 -39.18 33.70
C ASN A 529 -45.69 -39.58 33.36
N ALA A 530 -45.18 -40.58 34.06
CA ALA A 530 -44.14 -41.45 33.53
C ALA A 530 -44.83 -42.74 33.08
N GLY A 531 -44.70 -43.05 31.79
CA GLY A 531 -45.34 -44.16 31.13
C GLY A 531 -45.16 -45.48 31.88
N ARG A 532 -46.28 -46.17 32.05
CA ARG A 532 -46.34 -47.61 32.29
C ARG A 532 -45.81 -48.31 31.04
N ASN A 533 -44.74 -49.09 31.20
CA ASN A 533 -44.39 -50.15 30.28
C ASN A 533 -44.25 -51.42 31.12
N GLU A 534 -45.05 -52.41 30.77
CA GLU A 534 -45.04 -53.76 31.32
C GLU A 534 -43.74 -54.45 30.92
N ASN A 535 -42.92 -54.81 31.92
CA ASN A 535 -42.30 -56.12 32.05
C ASN A 535 -41.57 -56.16 33.40
N GLY A 536 -42.03 -57.05 34.26
CA GLY A 536 -41.45 -57.29 35.58
C GLY A 536 -40.05 -57.88 35.47
N ASP A 537 -39.15 -57.46 36.36
CA ASP A 537 -38.72 -58.28 37.48
C ASP A 537 -37.77 -57.51 38.41
N VAL A 538 -37.55 -58.11 39.57
CA VAL A 538 -37.32 -57.48 40.88
C VAL A 538 -35.88 -57.70 41.37
N LYS A 539 -35.42 -56.75 42.23
CA LYS A 539 -34.39 -56.82 43.31
C LYS A 539 -32.91 -56.52 42.97
N GLN A 540 -32.36 -55.47 43.61
CA GLN A 540 -31.53 -55.47 44.87
C GLN A 540 -30.14 -56.09 44.61
N ASP A 541 -29.03 -55.39 44.82
CA ASP A 541 -28.51 -55.13 46.17
C ASP A 541 -27.50 -53.97 46.25
N ALA A 542 -27.30 -53.55 47.49
CA ALA A 542 -26.49 -52.45 47.96
C ALA A 542 -24.98 -52.75 48.06
N ASP A 543 -24.24 -51.64 48.16
CA ASP A 543 -23.18 -51.35 49.15
C ASP A 543 -21.75 -51.11 48.61
N LYS A 544 -21.25 -49.92 49.00
CA LYS A 544 -19.87 -49.46 49.23
C LYS A 544 -18.71 -49.88 48.31
N LYS A 545 -17.98 -48.86 47.83
CA LYS A 545 -16.68 -48.45 48.41
C LYS A 545 -16.10 -47.21 47.69
N ASP A 546 -15.72 -46.20 48.48
CA ASP A 546 -14.61 -45.30 48.16
C ASP A 546 -13.28 -46.10 48.20
N PRO A 547 -12.23 -45.73 47.42
CA PRO A 547 -11.31 -44.67 47.87
C PRO A 547 -10.75 -43.72 46.79
N LYS A 548 -10.70 -42.45 47.16
CA LYS A 548 -9.59 -41.49 47.08
C LYS A 548 -8.39 -41.73 46.13
N ASP A 549 -8.12 -40.62 45.43
CA ASP A 549 -6.84 -39.92 45.21
C ASP A 549 -6.05 -40.20 43.92
N GLY A 550 -5.58 -39.11 43.30
CA GLY A 550 -4.78 -39.15 42.07
C GLY A 550 -4.95 -37.95 41.13
N THR A 551 -4.49 -36.79 41.58
CA THR A 551 -4.10 -35.59 40.81
C THR A 551 -3.75 -35.79 39.32
N ALA A 552 -4.31 -34.96 38.42
CA ALA A 552 -3.57 -34.27 37.35
C ALA A 552 -4.42 -33.28 36.53
N LYS A 553 -4.13 -31.99 36.76
CA LYS A 553 -3.85 -30.96 35.75
C LYS A 553 -4.96 -30.59 34.75
N ASP A 554 -5.65 -29.51 35.12
CA ASP A 554 -6.33 -28.58 34.23
C ASP A 554 -5.48 -28.26 32.99
N THR A 555 -6.04 -28.53 31.80
CA THR A 555 -5.72 -27.78 30.59
C THR A 555 -7.05 -27.44 29.91
N LYS A 556 -7.57 -26.24 30.20
CA LYS A 556 -8.66 -25.61 29.46
C LYS A 556 -8.15 -25.29 28.05
N GLU A 557 -8.55 -26.09 27.07
CA GLU A 557 -8.44 -25.72 25.67
C GLU A 557 -9.72 -24.96 25.27
N GLY A 558 -9.56 -23.69 24.93
CA GLY A 558 -10.67 -22.78 24.65
C GLY A 558 -11.50 -23.23 23.45
N ALA A 559 -12.82 -23.29 23.65
CA ALA A 559 -13.78 -23.46 22.57
C ALA A 559 -13.69 -22.26 21.62
N LYS A 560 -12.92 -22.40 20.53
CA LYS A 560 -13.02 -21.51 19.37
C LYS A 560 -14.40 -21.72 18.73
N GLU A 561 -15.18 -20.65 18.72
CA GLU A 561 -16.49 -20.52 18.09
C GLU A 561 -16.43 -21.06 16.65
N VAL A 562 -17.20 -22.11 16.35
CA VAL A 562 -17.27 -22.72 15.02
C VAL A 562 -18.30 -21.95 14.21
N LYS A 563 -17.90 -21.32 13.11
CA LYS A 563 -18.79 -20.48 12.28
C LYS A 563 -19.45 -21.31 11.18
N SER A 564 -20.79 -21.28 11.09
CA SER A 564 -21.53 -21.86 9.96
C SER A 564 -21.47 -20.92 8.75
N ILE A 565 -21.11 -21.44 7.57
CA ILE A 565 -20.93 -20.67 6.33
C ILE A 565 -21.52 -21.43 5.13
N MET A 566 -21.77 -20.72 4.03
CA MET A 566 -21.97 -21.38 2.73
C MET A 566 -20.62 -21.84 2.17
N ALA A 567 -20.58 -22.97 1.46
CA ALA A 567 -19.33 -23.53 0.93
C ALA A 567 -18.58 -22.58 -0.01
N ASN A 568 -19.29 -21.76 -0.79
CA ASN A 568 -18.68 -20.76 -1.68
C ASN A 568 -18.04 -19.57 -0.94
N GLU A 569 -18.29 -19.42 0.37
CA GLU A 569 -17.65 -18.40 1.19
C GLU A 569 -16.33 -18.83 1.82
N LEU A 570 -15.94 -20.11 1.67
CA LEU A 570 -14.72 -20.67 2.23
C LEU A 570 -13.45 -19.82 1.98
N PRO A 571 -13.25 -19.18 0.80
CA PRO A 571 -12.08 -18.31 0.58
C PRO A 571 -11.98 -17.13 1.56
N LYS A 572 -13.11 -16.66 2.12
CA LYS A 572 -13.17 -15.56 3.09
C LYS A 572 -12.71 -15.98 4.50
N TYR A 573 -12.61 -17.29 4.77
CA TYR A 573 -12.39 -17.86 6.11
C TYR A 573 -11.10 -18.67 6.21
N LYS A 574 -9.97 -18.11 5.76
CA LYS A 574 -8.66 -18.77 5.88
C LYS A 574 -8.26 -18.96 7.35
N ASN A 575 -7.73 -20.15 7.68
CA ASN A 575 -7.28 -20.53 9.03
C ASN A 575 -8.36 -20.41 10.14
N SER A 576 -9.64 -20.39 9.76
CA SER A 576 -10.78 -20.36 10.69
C SER A 576 -11.50 -21.70 10.65
N LYS A 577 -12.00 -22.17 11.80
CA LYS A 577 -12.79 -23.40 11.90
C LYS A 577 -14.24 -23.10 11.50
N VAL A 578 -14.70 -23.72 10.42
CA VAL A 578 -16.00 -23.46 9.80
C VAL A 578 -16.80 -24.75 9.60
N VAL A 579 -18.13 -24.62 9.58
CA VAL A 579 -19.08 -25.66 9.19
C VAL A 579 -19.75 -25.24 7.89
N PHE A 580 -19.82 -26.15 6.91
CA PHE A 580 -20.58 -25.94 5.69
C PHE A 580 -21.16 -27.26 5.17
N GLN A 581 -22.28 -27.16 4.47
CA GLN A 581 -22.88 -28.27 3.74
C GLN A 581 -22.35 -28.27 2.30
N CYS A 582 -22.06 -29.45 1.76
CA CYS A 582 -21.56 -29.63 0.40
C CYS A 582 -21.95 -30.98 -0.17
N ASP A 583 -21.74 -31.15 -1.48
CA ASP A 583 -21.85 -32.44 -2.17
C ASP A 583 -20.46 -32.90 -2.61
N ILE A 584 -20.04 -34.09 -2.15
CA ILE A 584 -18.75 -34.69 -2.49
C ILE A 584 -18.87 -35.36 -3.86
N GLN A 585 -18.19 -34.80 -4.85
CA GLN A 585 -18.27 -35.23 -6.26
C GLN A 585 -17.40 -36.45 -6.55
N SER A 586 -16.23 -36.54 -5.92
CA SER A 586 -15.29 -37.65 -6.14
C SER A 586 -14.36 -37.84 -4.96
N VAL A 587 -13.94 -39.08 -4.73
CA VAL A 587 -12.99 -39.45 -3.67
C VAL A 587 -11.80 -40.18 -4.30
N ALA A 588 -10.58 -39.71 -4.01
CA ALA A 588 -9.34 -40.31 -4.47
C ALA A 588 -8.25 -40.12 -3.41
N ASP A 589 -7.42 -41.15 -3.17
CA ASP A 589 -6.26 -41.11 -2.27
C ASP A 589 -6.55 -40.53 -0.88
N ASN A 590 -7.70 -40.89 -0.29
CA ASN A 590 -8.16 -40.41 1.02
C ASN A 590 -8.41 -38.89 1.07
N ARG A 591 -8.74 -38.31 -0.09
CA ARG A 591 -9.17 -36.92 -0.27
C ARG A 591 -10.53 -36.91 -0.97
N ALA A 592 -11.35 -35.93 -0.64
CA ALA A 592 -12.62 -35.69 -1.33
C ALA A 592 -12.57 -34.37 -2.09
N ILE A 593 -13.13 -34.35 -3.29
CA ILE A 593 -13.27 -33.15 -4.11
C ILE A 593 -14.72 -32.73 -4.07
N VAL A 594 -14.93 -31.47 -3.70
CA VAL A 594 -16.22 -30.80 -3.68
C VAL A 594 -16.16 -29.69 -4.73
N LYS A 595 -17.20 -29.59 -5.54
CA LYS A 595 -17.39 -28.48 -6.47
C LYS A 595 -18.66 -27.74 -6.09
N VAL A 596 -18.52 -26.45 -5.81
CA VAL A 596 -19.66 -25.54 -5.55
C VAL A 596 -19.49 -24.35 -6.46
N ASP A 597 -20.42 -24.17 -7.41
CA ASP A 597 -20.29 -23.20 -8.49
C ASP A 597 -18.97 -23.40 -9.27
N ASP A 598 -18.11 -22.37 -9.35
CA ASP A 598 -16.76 -22.42 -9.93
C ASP A 598 -15.65 -22.69 -8.90
N LEU A 599 -16.00 -22.96 -7.64
CA LEU A 599 -15.08 -23.20 -6.54
C LEU A 599 -14.77 -24.70 -6.39
N TYR A 600 -13.48 -25.02 -6.35
CA TYR A 600 -13.00 -26.37 -6.03
C TYR A 600 -12.50 -26.41 -4.59
N ILE A 601 -12.97 -27.37 -3.82
CA ILE A 601 -12.58 -27.59 -2.43
C ILE A 601 -12.03 -29.01 -2.32
N VAL A 602 -10.86 -29.16 -1.70
CA VAL A 602 -10.28 -30.47 -1.42
C VAL A 602 -10.33 -30.73 0.08
N LEU A 603 -11.09 -31.74 0.47
CA LEU A 603 -11.22 -32.20 1.85
C LEU A 603 -10.10 -33.19 2.16
N THR A 604 -9.36 -32.95 3.23
CA THR A 604 -8.28 -33.82 3.71
C THR A 604 -8.48 -34.12 5.19
N GLY A 605 -8.16 -35.34 5.64
CA GLY A 605 -8.29 -35.69 7.05
C GLY A 605 -8.23 -37.18 7.30
N LYS A 606 -8.42 -37.57 8.57
CA LYS A 606 -8.49 -38.98 9.00
C LYS A 606 -9.93 -39.53 8.89
N PHE A 607 -10.67 -39.10 7.88
CA PHE A 607 -12.05 -39.51 7.64
C PHE A 607 -12.11 -40.33 6.35
N LYS A 608 -12.96 -41.35 6.32
CA LYS A 608 -13.33 -42.02 5.07
C LYS A 608 -14.41 -41.15 4.42
N PHE A 609 -14.17 -40.71 3.20
CA PHE A 609 -15.13 -39.90 2.45
C PHE A 609 -15.97 -40.79 1.54
N GLY A 610 -17.28 -40.58 1.53
CA GLY A 610 -18.20 -41.07 0.49
C GLY A 610 -18.58 -39.95 -0.48
N THR A 611 -19.04 -40.31 -1.68
CA THR A 611 -19.68 -39.35 -2.60
C THR A 611 -21.08 -39.01 -2.12
N GLY A 612 -21.58 -37.81 -2.44
CA GLY A 612 -22.91 -37.34 -2.04
C GLY A 612 -22.91 -36.25 -0.96
N PRO A 613 -24.10 -35.91 -0.41
CA PRO A 613 -24.26 -34.80 0.53
C PRO A 613 -23.51 -35.04 1.84
N ALA A 614 -22.85 -33.98 2.32
CA ALA A 614 -22.04 -33.99 3.52
C ALA A 614 -22.13 -32.66 4.28
N VAL A 615 -22.09 -32.72 5.61
CA VAL A 615 -21.81 -31.57 6.47
C VAL A 615 -20.38 -31.69 7.00
N VAL A 616 -19.55 -30.72 6.64
CA VAL A 616 -18.11 -30.72 6.92
C VAL A 616 -17.80 -29.64 7.95
N THR A 617 -17.15 -30.02 9.05
CA THR A 617 -16.47 -29.08 9.94
C THR A 617 -14.98 -29.16 9.71
N GLY A 618 -14.36 -28.06 9.25
CA GLY A 618 -12.94 -28.06 8.94
C GLY A 618 -12.30 -26.68 8.98
N MET A 619 -11.01 -26.63 8.68
CA MET A 619 -10.25 -25.39 8.58
C MET A 619 -9.61 -25.32 7.20
N HIS A 620 -9.84 -24.22 6.48
CA HIS A 620 -9.14 -23.93 5.23
C HIS A 620 -7.67 -23.57 5.53
N THR A 621 -6.74 -24.44 5.14
CA THR A 621 -5.32 -24.35 5.49
C THR A 621 -4.45 -23.79 4.36
N SER A 622 -4.75 -24.14 3.11
CA SER A 622 -3.96 -23.74 1.95
C SER A 622 -4.78 -23.80 0.65
N THR A 623 -4.17 -23.40 -0.46
CA THR A 623 -4.70 -23.59 -1.81
C THR A 623 -3.71 -24.44 -2.62
N GLU A 624 -4.21 -25.26 -3.53
CA GLU A 624 -3.40 -26.07 -4.43
C GLU A 624 -3.94 -26.03 -5.87
N ASP A 625 -3.10 -26.45 -6.81
CA ASP A 625 -3.47 -26.56 -8.22
C ASP A 625 -4.00 -27.98 -8.51
N LEU A 626 -5.28 -28.08 -8.83
CA LEU A 626 -5.97 -29.33 -9.16
C LEU A 626 -6.04 -29.51 -10.68
N LYS A 627 -5.61 -30.67 -11.18
CA LYS A 627 -5.75 -31.02 -12.60
C LYS A 627 -7.14 -31.59 -12.85
N GLN A 628 -7.94 -30.91 -13.67
CA GLN A 628 -9.23 -31.39 -14.13
C GLN A 628 -9.22 -31.52 -15.65
N GLY A 629 -9.00 -32.73 -16.15
CA GLY A 629 -8.73 -32.97 -17.58
C GLY A 629 -7.48 -32.23 -18.05
N ASN A 630 -7.61 -31.43 -19.11
CA ASN A 630 -6.50 -30.63 -19.67
C ASN A 630 -6.36 -29.23 -19.04
N LYS A 631 -7.10 -28.91 -17.97
CA LYS A 631 -7.04 -27.59 -17.30
C LYS A 631 -6.58 -27.72 -15.85
N THR A 632 -5.80 -26.74 -15.40
CA THR A 632 -5.41 -26.58 -14.00
C THR A 632 -6.33 -25.55 -13.35
N VAL A 633 -7.01 -25.94 -12.27
CA VAL A 633 -7.91 -25.07 -11.50
C VAL A 633 -7.42 -24.94 -10.06
N LYS A 634 -7.55 -23.75 -9.47
CA LYS A 634 -7.14 -23.52 -8.08
C LYS A 634 -8.19 -24.09 -7.13
N ALA A 635 -7.77 -24.95 -6.21
CA ALA A 635 -8.62 -25.58 -5.21
C ALA A 635 -8.21 -25.17 -3.78
N TYR A 636 -9.19 -25.11 -2.89
CA TYR A 636 -9.03 -24.72 -1.49
C TYR A 636 -8.98 -25.97 -0.61
N VAL A 637 -7.89 -26.13 0.13
CA VAL A 637 -7.66 -27.33 0.96
C VAL A 637 -8.24 -27.11 2.35
N VAL A 638 -9.14 -28.00 2.76
CA VAL A 638 -9.81 -28.00 4.06
C VAL A 638 -9.37 -29.22 4.85
N GLN A 639 -8.70 -28.98 5.98
CA GLN A 639 -8.44 -30.02 6.96
C GLN A 639 -9.72 -30.30 7.75
N VAL A 640 -10.34 -31.44 7.50
CA VAL A 640 -11.59 -31.88 8.12
C VAL A 640 -11.32 -32.32 9.56
N SER A 641 -12.20 -31.88 10.46
CA SER A 641 -12.18 -32.16 11.89
C SER A 641 -13.46 -32.84 12.39
N SER A 642 -14.56 -32.73 11.64
CA SER A 642 -15.78 -33.54 11.80
C SER A 642 -16.48 -33.63 10.45
N LEU A 643 -17.09 -34.77 10.18
CA LEU A 643 -17.79 -35.10 8.94
C LEU A 643 -19.08 -35.85 9.30
N VAL A 644 -20.21 -35.38 8.76
CA VAL A 644 -21.50 -36.08 8.81
C VAL A 644 -21.93 -36.32 7.37
N GLN A 645 -22.08 -37.58 6.98
CA GLN A 645 -22.59 -38.00 5.67
C GLN A 645 -23.71 -38.99 5.88
N ASP A 646 -24.75 -38.91 5.05
CA ASP A 646 -25.76 -39.96 5.01
C ASP A 646 -25.15 -41.14 4.26
N GLU A 647 -25.03 -42.29 4.93
CA GLU A 647 -24.62 -43.54 4.27
C GLU A 647 -25.78 -44.01 3.39
N GLU A 648 -25.71 -43.80 2.08
CA GLU A 648 -26.46 -44.63 1.13
C GLU A 648 -25.82 -46.02 1.16
N THR A 649 -26.56 -46.99 1.74
CA THR A 649 -26.30 -48.44 1.63
C THR A 649 -26.47 -48.96 0.21
#